data_AF-A0A2E0LCU9-F1
#
_entry.id   AF-A0A2E0LCU9-F1
#
_cell.length_a   1.000
_cell.length_b   1.000
_cell.length_c   1.000
_cell.angle_alpha   90.00
_cell.angle_beta   90.00
_cell.angle_gamma   90.00
#
_symmetry.space_group_name_H-M   'P 1'
#
loop_
_entity.id
_entity.type
_entity.pdbx_description
1 polymer ?
#
loop_
_entity_poly.entity_id
_entity_poly.type
_entity_poly.pdbx_seq_one_letter_code
_entity_poly.pdbx_strand_id
1 'polypeptide(L)'
;MLFQRSHFIFNVFFLIFISLNGFSQNFLKTSGRSIVNQDGDTVILRGMGLGGWMVQEGYMMAPGGFSGTQYQIRDKITELIGEDETNKFYDNWLKNHVRKIDVDSMKSWGFNLLRVPIHYNLFTAPIEDEPYPGSYTEINTGYALLDSLLGWCEDNEMYMMIDLHAAPGGQGYNADISDYDTSKFSLWESEFNQSKTVELWKRLSIRYKDKEWVAGYDLINEPNWNLPENALLKELYVRITNVIREQGDDHILFIEGNWFANDFTGLAPPWDDNMVYSPHKYWSPVDDEYLDWLVQDTLTTPTFVGETGENSNLWYRDAIKLYEDNGISWAWWPFKRIDAIQPPLSINYNEKYKKIVDYWNSGNDKPSKEDAIAGLTQLTEDIKFENCFYHKDIIDAMFRQPFSDETVPYAENIIPGIIYSTNFDMGIMGSAYYDAGADANYGGDFSPWNNGWGLRNDNVDIQLSNDSLSNGFHVGWTETDEWMKYTFKLDSPGAYNVKIRYATESGDGKFSLNIGDEQISDIISLPVTGSWEKWDYISVDSVIIGDFDNSFKFHINQGTFNFSFIEFNRIGDITSVNTKYVSSSTQDQKSIKITTNKDIDVLSELLSSNFIVHVNGNEVQISSLSFLDGNRSFILALANNVNPGDIVEISYTGNGIKSVDGLSLNTFNSEVVENTISYIHPIPGKIEAEHYFLQKGISVEDVNDLGGGKNIGNLDKGDYADYHIKVGSSGTYNVTYRSAADPNWSGGGQIEIGLVDTLSGEYNSIQNVILPLTNGWQDWESTSKAVNLIEGSYILRLKVVEGPFNLNWFSFDDSVSVGIPVPGYLEAEDYIFQSGTSLEMTEDEGGGQNIGYLDSADYVDYIINVTEEGFYDISYRVASDGSQDYANGGVIELQKLNDSLPPQILHTVSFPATSGWQDWKTFSNFAKVYMEKGDRKIRLFFTKTPFNLNWISFELYDGEILGVENEEISFVVYPNPAKKFIKIKSSYIPEKNITFKLIDISGKVLFRREKFNENQINEHISISNVNPDLIILHVYDGNELIAVKKVLINK
;
A
#
# COMPACT_ATOMS: atom_id res chain seq x y z
N MET A 1 15.01 -14.39 -60.89
CA MET A 1 16.25 -15.21 -60.82
C MET A 1 16.64 -15.21 -59.34
N LEU A 2 16.56 -16.33 -58.59
CA LEU A 2 17.50 -17.49 -58.56
C LEU A 2 18.93 -17.02 -58.18
N PHE A 3 19.62 -17.49 -57.12
CA PHE A 3 19.43 -18.58 -56.13
C PHE A 3 19.62 -18.03 -54.68
N GLN A 4 19.26 -18.64 -53.52
CA GLN A 4 18.87 -20.00 -53.06
C GLN A 4 20.01 -20.95 -52.60
N ARG A 5 20.14 -21.15 -51.26
CA ARG A 5 20.60 -22.34 -50.46
C ARG A 5 21.15 -21.87 -49.08
N SER A 6 21.03 -22.57 -47.94
CA SER A 6 20.79 -24.01 -47.69
C SER A 6 19.86 -24.25 -46.47
N HIS A 7 19.27 -25.45 -46.36
CA HIS A 7 18.51 -25.91 -45.18
C HIS A 7 19.38 -26.62 -44.15
N PHE A 8 18.91 -26.67 -42.89
CA PHE A 8 18.90 -27.94 -42.14
C PHE A 8 17.61 -28.05 -41.31
N ILE A 9 16.98 -29.22 -41.35
CA ILE A 9 15.76 -29.57 -40.60
C ILE A 9 16.14 -30.63 -39.58
N PHE A 10 15.68 -30.49 -38.34
CA PHE A 10 15.63 -31.59 -37.39
C PHE A 10 14.26 -31.63 -36.72
N ASN A 11 13.44 -32.60 -37.12
CA ASN A 11 12.17 -32.88 -36.44
C ASN A 11 12.46 -33.70 -35.19
N VAL A 12 12.02 -33.22 -34.02
CA VAL A 12 11.81 -34.06 -32.85
C VAL A 12 10.31 -34.16 -32.63
N PHE A 13 9.79 -35.38 -32.62
CA PHE A 13 8.39 -35.66 -32.27
C PHE A 13 8.16 -35.25 -30.81
N PHE A 14 7.42 -34.17 -30.58
CA PHE A 14 6.67 -34.03 -29.34
C PHE A 14 5.27 -34.60 -29.57
N LEU A 15 5.03 -35.78 -29.00
CA LEU A 15 3.68 -36.29 -28.78
C LEU A 15 3.04 -35.40 -27.72
N ILE A 16 2.38 -34.33 -28.16
CA ILE A 16 1.46 -33.60 -27.29
C ILE A 16 0.33 -34.58 -26.97
N PHE A 17 0.36 -35.13 -25.76
CA PHE A 17 -0.85 -35.60 -25.12
C PHE A 17 -1.74 -34.38 -24.98
N ILE A 18 -2.64 -34.18 -25.94
CA ILE A 18 -3.82 -33.38 -25.73
C ILE A 18 -4.63 -34.19 -24.72
N SER A 19 -4.41 -33.91 -23.44
CA SER A 19 -5.43 -34.14 -22.43
C SER A 19 -6.63 -33.32 -22.89
N LEU A 20 -7.59 -34.03 -23.47
CA LEU A 20 -8.98 -33.58 -23.46
C LEU A 20 -9.34 -33.51 -21.98
N ASN A 21 -9.11 -32.35 -21.35
CA ASN A 21 -9.77 -32.00 -20.11
C ASN A 21 -11.25 -31.93 -20.48
N GLY A 22 -11.94 -33.07 -20.31
CA GLY A 22 -13.38 -33.08 -20.30
C GLY A 22 -13.84 -32.18 -19.16
N PHE A 23 -15.02 -31.56 -19.34
CA PHE A 23 -15.66 -30.71 -18.35
C PHE A 23 -15.55 -31.34 -16.94
N SER A 24 -14.75 -30.68 -16.09
CA SER A 24 -14.53 -31.00 -14.69
C SER A 24 -15.71 -30.44 -13.88
N GLN A 25 -16.10 -31.11 -12.79
CA GLN A 25 -17.41 -30.94 -12.15
C GLN A 25 -17.38 -29.89 -11.01
N ASN A 26 -17.85 -28.67 -11.27
CA ASN A 26 -17.42 -27.48 -10.52
C ASN A 26 -18.06 -27.25 -9.11
N PHE A 27 -18.38 -28.29 -8.34
CA PHE A 27 -18.84 -28.10 -6.95
C PHE A 27 -17.80 -27.35 -6.10
N LEU A 28 -18.27 -26.36 -5.33
CA LEU A 28 -17.48 -25.63 -4.34
C LEU A 28 -17.55 -26.29 -2.96
N LYS A 29 -16.43 -26.23 -2.23
CA LYS A 29 -16.33 -26.65 -0.83
C LYS A 29 -15.46 -25.70 -0.02
N THR A 30 -15.57 -25.76 1.29
CA THR A 30 -14.63 -25.12 2.20
C THR A 30 -13.42 -26.01 2.49
N SER A 31 -12.27 -25.39 2.68
CA SER A 31 -11.01 -26.05 3.07
C SER A 31 -10.22 -25.09 3.96
N GLY A 32 -10.36 -25.25 5.27
CA GLY A 32 -9.84 -24.28 6.25
C GLY A 32 -10.50 -22.92 6.05
N ARG A 33 -9.68 -21.88 5.82
CA ARG A 33 -10.16 -20.50 5.56
C ARG A 33 -10.49 -20.21 4.10
N SER A 34 -10.29 -21.15 3.18
CA SER A 34 -10.51 -20.96 1.74
C SER A 34 -11.76 -21.66 1.23
N ILE A 35 -12.41 -21.06 0.22
CA ILE A 35 -13.33 -21.76 -0.68
C ILE A 35 -12.49 -22.39 -1.80
N VAL A 36 -12.74 -23.66 -2.12
CA VAL A 36 -12.01 -24.41 -3.15
C VAL A 36 -12.99 -25.06 -4.15
N ASN A 37 -12.53 -25.25 -5.39
CA ASN A 37 -13.20 -26.11 -6.37
C ASN A 37 -12.96 -27.61 -6.05
N GLN A 38 -13.59 -28.49 -6.82
CA GLN A 38 -13.40 -29.94 -6.73
C GLN A 38 -11.95 -30.43 -6.95
N ASP A 39 -11.11 -29.67 -7.65
CA ASP A 39 -9.72 -30.01 -7.96
C ASP A 39 -8.76 -29.57 -6.83
N GLY A 40 -9.27 -28.79 -5.86
CA GLY A 40 -8.55 -28.29 -4.69
C GLY A 40 -7.97 -26.88 -4.87
N ASP A 41 -8.23 -26.21 -5.99
CA ASP A 41 -7.77 -24.84 -6.21
C ASP A 41 -8.64 -23.84 -5.42
N THR A 42 -8.01 -22.86 -4.78
CA THR A 42 -8.70 -21.75 -4.12
C THR A 42 -9.48 -20.91 -5.13
N VAL A 43 -10.75 -20.63 -4.81
CA VAL A 43 -11.65 -19.79 -5.61
C VAL A 43 -12.01 -18.54 -4.80
N ILE A 44 -11.66 -17.37 -5.33
CA ILE A 44 -12.23 -16.09 -4.89
C ILE A 44 -13.54 -15.88 -5.65
N LEU A 45 -14.65 -15.83 -4.93
CA LEU A 45 -15.95 -15.46 -5.49
C LEU A 45 -16.02 -13.93 -5.54
N ARG A 46 -16.16 -13.40 -6.76
CA ARG A 46 -16.38 -11.98 -7.09
C ARG A 46 -17.83 -11.83 -7.50
N GLY A 47 -18.65 -11.42 -6.54
CA GLY A 47 -20.09 -11.45 -6.58
C GLY A 47 -20.74 -10.13 -6.94
N MET A 48 -21.93 -10.21 -7.54
CA MET A 48 -22.84 -9.08 -7.72
C MET A 48 -24.22 -9.47 -7.19
N GLY A 49 -24.80 -8.62 -6.34
CA GLY A 49 -26.12 -8.78 -5.76
C GLY A 49 -27.22 -8.24 -6.68
N LEU A 50 -28.21 -9.09 -6.98
CA LEU A 50 -29.36 -8.74 -7.84
C LEU A 50 -30.47 -8.00 -7.08
N GLY A 51 -30.07 -7.00 -6.29
CA GLY A 51 -30.95 -6.13 -5.52
C GLY A 51 -31.99 -5.42 -6.40
N GLY A 52 -33.18 -5.20 -5.85
CA GLY A 52 -34.32 -4.63 -6.57
C GLY A 52 -35.07 -5.61 -7.48
N TRP A 53 -34.55 -6.82 -7.77
CA TRP A 53 -35.19 -7.74 -8.73
C TRP A 53 -36.38 -8.51 -8.15
N MET A 54 -36.12 -9.57 -7.39
CA MET A 54 -37.17 -10.37 -6.72
C MET A 54 -37.55 -9.80 -5.34
N VAL A 55 -36.66 -8.98 -4.76
CA VAL A 55 -36.89 -8.19 -3.55
C VAL A 55 -36.66 -6.72 -3.89
N GLN A 56 -37.55 -5.83 -3.44
CA GLN A 56 -37.52 -4.39 -3.68
C GLN A 56 -37.34 -3.61 -2.38
N GLU A 57 -36.24 -2.86 -2.28
CA GLU A 57 -35.99 -1.92 -1.19
C GLU A 57 -36.42 -0.50 -1.56
N GLY A 58 -37.02 0.21 -0.59
CA GLY A 58 -37.59 1.54 -0.81
C GLY A 58 -36.64 2.56 -1.43
N TYR A 59 -35.41 2.67 -0.91
CA TYR A 59 -34.44 3.65 -1.38
C TYR A 59 -33.92 3.40 -2.82
N MET A 60 -34.07 2.18 -3.34
CA MET A 60 -33.76 1.86 -4.74
C MET A 60 -34.88 2.28 -5.69
N MET A 61 -36.12 2.21 -5.20
CA MET A 61 -37.34 2.49 -5.96
C MET A 61 -37.72 3.98 -5.96
N ALA A 62 -37.43 4.71 -4.88
CA ALA A 62 -37.90 6.08 -4.70
C ALA A 62 -36.78 7.05 -4.25
N PRO A 63 -35.93 7.52 -5.18
CA PRO A 63 -34.95 8.56 -4.88
C PRO A 63 -35.60 9.80 -4.24
N GLY A 64 -34.99 10.31 -3.15
CA GLY A 64 -35.41 11.55 -2.50
C GLY A 64 -36.41 11.44 -1.34
N GLY A 65 -36.67 10.25 -0.78
CA GLY A 65 -37.09 10.17 0.64
C GLY A 65 -38.13 9.12 1.04
N PHE A 66 -38.87 8.49 0.12
CA PHE A 66 -39.79 7.41 0.48
C PHE A 66 -39.04 6.08 0.56
N SER A 67 -38.51 5.77 1.74
CA SER A 67 -38.16 4.39 2.10
C SER A 67 -39.38 3.71 2.73
N GLY A 68 -39.63 2.47 2.33
CA GLY A 68 -40.76 1.66 2.75
C GLY A 68 -40.66 0.26 2.15
N THR A 69 -41.33 -0.69 2.79
CA THR A 69 -41.30 -2.11 2.45
C THR A 69 -41.88 -2.42 1.05
N GLN A 70 -41.53 -3.56 0.46
CA GLN A 70 -42.06 -4.02 -0.82
C GLN A 70 -43.60 -4.12 -0.82
N TYR A 71 -44.22 -4.59 0.26
CA TYR A 71 -45.68 -4.64 0.38
C TYR A 71 -46.29 -3.22 0.39
N GLN A 72 -45.66 -2.25 1.05
CA GLN A 72 -46.13 -0.85 1.06
C GLN A 72 -45.95 -0.17 -0.31
N ILE A 73 -44.85 -0.44 -1.02
CA ILE A 73 -44.64 0.01 -2.41
C ILE A 73 -45.76 -0.54 -3.29
N ARG A 74 -46.04 -1.85 -3.19
CA ARG A 74 -47.09 -2.52 -3.96
C ARG A 74 -48.49 -1.97 -3.65
N ASP A 75 -48.79 -1.68 -2.39
CA ASP A 75 -50.06 -1.06 -1.99
C ASP A 75 -50.19 0.35 -2.57
N LYS A 76 -49.16 1.19 -2.44
CA LYS A 76 -49.15 2.55 -3.01
C LYS A 76 -49.29 2.56 -4.54
N ILE A 77 -48.68 1.59 -5.24
CA ILE A 77 -48.90 1.40 -6.68
C ILE A 77 -50.37 1.01 -6.94
N THR A 78 -50.92 0.08 -6.16
CA THR A 78 -52.32 -0.38 -6.30
C THR A 78 -53.34 0.73 -6.03
N GLU A 79 -53.09 1.64 -5.09
CA GLU A 79 -53.89 2.84 -4.86
C GLU A 79 -53.88 3.85 -6.02
N LEU A 80 -52.85 3.80 -6.88
CA LEU A 80 -52.72 4.65 -8.07
C LEU A 80 -53.35 4.00 -9.32
N ILE A 81 -53.01 2.74 -9.59
CA ILE A 81 -53.32 2.09 -10.87
C ILE A 81 -54.31 0.92 -10.79
N GLY A 82 -54.59 0.41 -9.59
CA GLY A 82 -55.46 -0.74 -9.35
C GLY A 82 -54.81 -2.09 -9.68
N GLU A 83 -55.32 -3.13 -9.04
CA GLU A 83 -54.73 -4.48 -8.95
C GLU A 83 -54.32 -5.09 -10.30
N ASP A 84 -55.18 -5.03 -11.32
CA ASP A 84 -54.90 -5.58 -12.66
C ASP A 84 -53.66 -4.94 -13.32
N GLU A 85 -53.44 -3.64 -13.12
CA GLU A 85 -52.27 -2.94 -13.69
C GLU A 85 -51.04 -3.07 -12.79
N THR A 86 -51.22 -3.16 -11.45
CA THR A 86 -50.14 -3.52 -10.52
C THR A 86 -49.55 -4.89 -10.88
N ASN A 87 -50.40 -5.90 -11.14
CA ASN A 87 -49.94 -7.23 -11.49
C ASN A 87 -49.11 -7.22 -12.79
N LYS A 88 -49.56 -6.51 -13.83
CA LYS A 88 -48.77 -6.33 -15.06
C LYS A 88 -47.45 -5.60 -14.84
N PHE A 89 -47.41 -4.61 -13.95
CA PHE A 89 -46.17 -3.93 -13.58
C PHE A 89 -45.17 -4.92 -12.96
N TYR A 90 -45.59 -5.72 -11.97
CA TYR A 90 -44.71 -6.71 -11.34
C TYR A 90 -44.29 -7.86 -12.28
N ASP A 91 -45.20 -8.34 -13.14
CA ASP A 91 -44.87 -9.32 -14.19
C ASP A 91 -43.79 -8.79 -15.15
N ASN A 92 -43.91 -7.53 -15.58
CA ASN A 92 -42.94 -6.89 -16.46
C ASN A 92 -41.63 -6.55 -15.73
N TRP A 93 -41.70 -6.15 -14.45
CA TRP A 93 -40.53 -5.89 -13.59
C TRP A 93 -39.66 -7.14 -13.49
N LEU A 94 -40.22 -8.24 -13.00
CA LEU A 94 -39.48 -9.51 -12.85
C LEU A 94 -38.91 -10.02 -14.17
N LYS A 95 -39.60 -9.80 -15.29
CA LYS A 95 -39.18 -10.23 -16.63
C LYS A 95 -38.09 -9.36 -17.27
N ASN A 96 -38.11 -8.04 -17.02
CA ASN A 96 -37.24 -7.09 -17.71
C ASN A 96 -36.00 -6.69 -16.88
N HIS A 97 -36.06 -6.81 -15.55
CA HIS A 97 -34.99 -6.38 -14.64
C HIS A 97 -33.71 -7.20 -14.84
N VAL A 98 -33.77 -8.54 -14.78
CA VAL A 98 -32.60 -9.41 -15.04
C VAL A 98 -32.92 -10.35 -16.21
N ARG A 99 -32.07 -10.34 -17.24
CA ARG A 99 -32.14 -11.18 -18.43
C ARG A 99 -30.75 -11.73 -18.75
N LYS A 100 -30.66 -12.65 -19.73
CA LYS A 100 -29.37 -13.24 -20.14
C LYS A 100 -28.28 -12.20 -20.47
N ILE A 101 -28.63 -11.08 -21.13
CA ILE A 101 -27.66 -10.02 -21.47
C ILE A 101 -26.98 -9.40 -20.24
N ASP A 102 -27.69 -9.32 -19.12
CA ASP A 102 -27.14 -8.81 -17.86
C ASP A 102 -26.07 -9.78 -17.32
N VAL A 103 -26.34 -11.09 -17.33
CA VAL A 103 -25.39 -12.16 -16.93
C VAL A 103 -24.18 -12.22 -17.86
N ASP A 104 -24.41 -12.22 -19.17
CA ASP A 104 -23.36 -12.22 -20.20
C ASP A 104 -22.42 -11.02 -20.04
N SER A 105 -22.96 -9.86 -19.64
CA SER A 105 -22.18 -8.65 -19.40
C SER A 105 -21.35 -8.76 -18.12
N MET A 106 -21.95 -9.18 -17.00
CA MET A 106 -21.22 -9.38 -15.74
C MET A 106 -20.07 -10.39 -15.87
N LYS A 107 -20.26 -11.50 -16.61
CA LYS A 107 -19.17 -12.41 -16.95
C LYS A 107 -18.05 -11.73 -17.71
N SER A 108 -18.39 -10.87 -18.69
CA SER A 108 -17.41 -10.15 -19.51
C SER A 108 -16.60 -9.10 -18.74
N TRP A 109 -17.14 -8.63 -17.61
CA TRP A 109 -16.51 -7.64 -16.73
C TRP A 109 -15.55 -8.25 -15.70
N GLY A 110 -15.76 -9.52 -15.32
CA GLY A 110 -14.89 -10.25 -14.40
C GLY A 110 -15.60 -10.94 -13.23
N PHE A 111 -16.91 -10.73 -13.06
CA PHE A 111 -17.70 -11.42 -12.03
C PHE A 111 -17.74 -12.93 -12.31
N ASN A 112 -17.71 -13.73 -11.24
CA ASN A 112 -17.87 -15.18 -11.31
C ASN A 112 -19.00 -15.71 -10.41
N LEU A 113 -19.68 -14.84 -9.66
CA LEU A 113 -20.81 -15.16 -8.79
C LEU A 113 -21.95 -14.15 -8.99
N LEU A 114 -23.19 -14.62 -8.98
CA LEU A 114 -24.39 -13.79 -8.78
C LEU A 114 -25.09 -14.21 -7.48
N ARG A 115 -25.19 -13.29 -6.51
CA ARG A 115 -26.03 -13.45 -5.31
C ARG A 115 -27.44 -13.00 -5.68
N VAL A 116 -28.42 -13.90 -5.57
CA VAL A 116 -29.82 -13.65 -5.94
C VAL A 116 -30.70 -13.60 -4.70
N PRO A 117 -31.03 -12.38 -4.21
CA PRO A 117 -32.06 -12.17 -3.21
C PRO A 117 -33.39 -12.75 -3.65
N ILE A 118 -34.01 -13.59 -2.82
CA ILE A 118 -35.33 -14.16 -3.06
C ILE A 118 -36.34 -13.78 -1.98
N HIS A 119 -37.56 -13.48 -2.41
CA HIS A 119 -38.70 -13.27 -1.53
C HIS A 119 -39.53 -14.55 -1.42
N TYR A 120 -39.86 -14.97 -0.19
CA TYR A 120 -40.70 -16.15 0.02
C TYR A 120 -42.05 -16.14 -0.74
N ASN A 121 -42.62 -14.95 -1.00
CA ASN A 121 -43.94 -14.79 -1.64
C ASN A 121 -43.96 -15.24 -3.11
N LEU A 122 -42.80 -15.43 -3.75
CA LEU A 122 -42.67 -16.00 -5.09
C LEU A 122 -42.66 -17.54 -5.09
N PHE A 123 -42.63 -18.17 -3.90
CA PHE A 123 -42.50 -19.62 -3.71
C PHE A 123 -43.60 -20.22 -2.82
N THR A 124 -44.15 -19.46 -1.86
CA THR A 124 -45.26 -19.88 -0.98
C THR A 124 -46.12 -18.69 -0.56
N ALA A 125 -47.41 -18.95 -0.33
CA ALA A 125 -48.29 -18.00 0.35
C ALA A 125 -47.82 -17.71 1.80
N PRO A 126 -48.11 -16.51 2.34
CA PRO A 126 -47.91 -16.19 3.76
C PRO A 126 -48.82 -17.04 4.66
N ILE A 127 -48.48 -17.18 5.94
CA ILE A 127 -49.22 -18.07 6.86
C ILE A 127 -50.68 -17.66 7.08
N GLU A 128 -51.01 -16.38 6.86
CA GLU A 128 -52.35 -15.82 6.94
C GLU A 128 -53.27 -16.24 5.78
N ASP A 129 -52.68 -16.51 4.60
CA ASP A 129 -53.40 -16.85 3.36
C ASP A 129 -53.42 -18.36 3.07
N GLU A 130 -52.74 -19.16 3.89
CA GLU A 130 -52.74 -20.62 3.80
C GLU A 130 -54.15 -21.21 4.11
N PRO A 131 -54.65 -22.19 3.32
CA PRO A 131 -55.98 -22.76 3.54
C PRO A 131 -56.12 -23.50 4.88
N TYR A 132 -55.01 -23.95 5.49
CA TYR A 132 -54.98 -24.57 6.81
C TYR A 132 -53.70 -24.17 7.57
N PRO A 133 -53.73 -23.97 8.90
CA PRO A 133 -52.53 -23.66 9.67
C PRO A 133 -51.41 -24.70 9.47
N GLY A 134 -50.24 -24.23 9.03
CA GLY A 134 -49.09 -25.08 8.71
C GLY A 134 -49.11 -25.76 7.34
N SER A 135 -50.03 -25.39 6.42
CA SER A 135 -49.90 -25.81 5.02
C SER A 135 -48.85 -24.99 4.25
N TYR A 136 -48.50 -25.50 3.07
CA TYR A 136 -47.55 -24.91 2.14
C TYR A 136 -48.20 -24.85 0.76
N THR A 137 -48.66 -23.67 0.37
CA THR A 137 -49.27 -23.39 -0.94
C THR A 137 -48.17 -22.96 -1.90
N GLU A 138 -47.69 -23.91 -2.70
CA GLU A 138 -46.56 -23.74 -3.62
C GLU A 138 -46.86 -22.79 -4.80
N ILE A 139 -45.97 -21.83 -5.01
CA ILE A 139 -46.01 -20.83 -6.08
C ILE A 139 -44.80 -21.08 -6.99
N ASN A 140 -45.03 -21.13 -8.31
CA ASN A 140 -43.99 -21.54 -9.28
C ASN A 140 -43.13 -20.39 -9.84
N THR A 141 -43.48 -19.13 -9.56
CA THR A 141 -42.84 -17.96 -10.16
C THR A 141 -41.35 -17.87 -9.80
N GLY A 142 -41.01 -17.97 -8.52
CA GLY A 142 -39.63 -17.88 -8.06
C GLY A 142 -38.75 -19.00 -8.60
N TYR A 143 -39.26 -20.24 -8.62
CA TYR A 143 -38.54 -21.38 -9.21
C TYR A 143 -38.22 -21.16 -10.70
N ALA A 144 -39.18 -20.68 -11.49
CA ALA A 144 -38.97 -20.45 -12.93
C ALA A 144 -37.96 -19.33 -13.22
N LEU A 145 -37.87 -18.30 -12.36
CA LEU A 145 -36.88 -17.24 -12.46
C LEU A 145 -35.48 -17.76 -12.10
N LEU A 146 -35.35 -18.50 -10.98
CA LEU A 146 -34.09 -19.14 -10.58
C LEU A 146 -33.59 -20.17 -11.59
N ASP A 147 -34.47 -21.00 -12.16
CA ASP A 147 -34.12 -21.94 -13.24
C ASP A 147 -33.54 -21.21 -14.46
N SER A 148 -34.11 -20.05 -14.79
CA SER A 148 -33.68 -19.23 -15.93
C SER A 148 -32.32 -18.58 -15.66
N LEU A 149 -32.14 -18.01 -14.46
CA LEU A 149 -30.86 -17.45 -14.02
C LEU A 149 -29.77 -18.51 -13.99
N LEU A 150 -30.03 -19.67 -13.37
CA LEU A 150 -29.09 -20.78 -13.32
C LEU A 150 -28.68 -21.24 -14.72
N GLY A 151 -29.61 -21.35 -15.67
CA GLY A 151 -29.27 -21.67 -17.06
C GLY A 151 -28.36 -20.62 -17.72
N TRP A 152 -28.51 -19.34 -17.39
CA TRP A 152 -27.60 -18.28 -17.89
C TRP A 152 -26.25 -18.29 -17.17
N CYS A 153 -26.20 -18.67 -15.90
CA CYS A 153 -24.97 -18.89 -15.14
C CYS A 153 -24.19 -20.11 -15.66
N GLU A 154 -24.90 -21.23 -15.93
CA GLU A 154 -24.37 -22.43 -16.59
C GLU A 154 -23.75 -22.09 -17.97
N ASP A 155 -24.46 -21.29 -18.79
CA ASP A 155 -23.97 -20.82 -20.10
C ASP A 155 -22.71 -19.94 -20.02
N ASN A 156 -22.45 -19.28 -18.88
CA ASN A 156 -21.36 -18.32 -18.69
C ASN A 156 -20.25 -18.80 -17.76
N GLU A 157 -20.32 -20.03 -17.24
CA GLU A 157 -19.40 -20.52 -16.21
C GLU A 157 -19.34 -19.54 -15.01
N MET A 158 -20.51 -19.14 -14.51
CA MET A 158 -20.69 -18.34 -13.29
C MET A 158 -21.44 -19.16 -12.25
N TYR A 159 -21.16 -18.91 -10.97
CA TYR A 159 -21.93 -19.43 -9.87
C TYR A 159 -23.18 -18.59 -9.59
N MET A 160 -24.21 -19.25 -9.05
CA MET A 160 -25.39 -18.62 -8.46
C MET A 160 -25.44 -18.94 -6.96
N MET A 161 -25.63 -17.94 -6.11
CA MET A 161 -25.91 -18.10 -4.67
C MET A 161 -27.35 -17.67 -4.42
N ILE A 162 -28.16 -18.56 -3.84
CA ILE A 162 -29.56 -18.24 -3.50
C ILE A 162 -29.60 -17.67 -2.09
N ASP A 163 -30.08 -16.44 -1.96
CA ASP A 163 -30.18 -15.70 -0.69
C ASP A 163 -31.64 -15.56 -0.28
N LEU A 164 -32.03 -16.08 0.90
CA LEU A 164 -33.37 -15.83 1.46
C LEU A 164 -33.45 -14.44 2.12
N HIS A 165 -33.61 -13.46 1.26
CA HIS A 165 -33.57 -12.05 1.62
C HIS A 165 -34.85 -11.53 2.28
N ALA A 166 -36.01 -12.06 1.91
CA ALA A 166 -37.25 -11.82 2.64
C ALA A 166 -37.88 -13.16 3.04
N ALA A 167 -37.73 -13.52 4.31
CA ALA A 167 -38.23 -14.76 4.90
C ALA A 167 -39.74 -14.67 5.27
N PRO A 168 -40.47 -15.80 5.38
CA PRO A 168 -41.84 -15.82 5.88
C PRO A 168 -42.02 -15.05 7.20
N GLY A 169 -42.83 -14.00 7.16
CA GLY A 169 -43.06 -13.11 8.31
C GLY A 169 -42.02 -12.03 8.55
N GLY A 170 -40.90 -11.99 7.81
CA GLY A 170 -39.83 -11.01 7.98
C GLY A 170 -38.91 -11.28 9.19
N GLN A 171 -37.62 -11.03 9.01
CA GLN A 171 -36.55 -11.40 9.97
C GLN A 171 -35.91 -10.24 10.74
N GLY A 172 -36.24 -8.97 10.45
CA GLY A 172 -35.60 -7.79 11.06
C GLY A 172 -36.58 -6.74 11.58
N TYR A 173 -36.12 -5.89 12.50
CA TYR A 173 -36.83 -4.65 12.87
C TYR A 173 -36.78 -3.60 11.76
N ASN A 174 -35.69 -3.56 10.98
CA ASN A 174 -35.62 -2.80 9.74
C ASN A 174 -36.47 -3.51 8.68
N ALA A 175 -37.73 -3.08 8.59
CA ALA A 175 -38.72 -3.70 7.73
C ALA A 175 -38.43 -3.48 6.23
N ASP A 176 -37.73 -2.41 5.87
CA ASP A 176 -37.52 -1.99 4.47
C ASP A 176 -36.67 -2.97 3.66
N ILE A 177 -35.77 -3.72 4.34
CA ILE A 177 -34.89 -4.75 3.77
C ILE A 177 -35.45 -6.19 3.91
N SER A 178 -36.48 -6.40 4.74
CA SER A 178 -36.99 -7.75 5.07
C SER A 178 -38.48 -7.97 4.77
N ASP A 179 -39.14 -6.97 4.17
CA ASP A 179 -40.59 -6.86 3.95
C ASP A 179 -41.46 -7.12 5.20
N TYR A 180 -40.97 -6.77 6.39
CA TYR A 180 -41.68 -7.08 7.64
C TYR A 180 -42.94 -6.23 7.85
N ASP A 181 -44.11 -6.87 7.76
CA ASP A 181 -45.40 -6.30 8.16
C ASP A 181 -45.58 -6.35 9.67
N THR A 182 -45.29 -5.23 10.34
CA THR A 182 -45.43 -5.05 11.81
C THR A 182 -46.84 -5.26 12.38
N SER A 183 -47.86 -5.48 11.54
CA SER A 183 -49.21 -5.87 11.98
C SER A 183 -49.40 -7.40 12.13
N LYS A 184 -48.41 -8.20 11.70
CA LYS A 184 -48.39 -9.67 11.73
C LYS A 184 -47.28 -10.18 12.66
N PHE A 185 -47.24 -11.49 12.87
CA PHE A 185 -46.15 -12.12 13.64
C PHE A 185 -44.90 -12.26 12.79
N SER A 186 -43.74 -11.91 13.34
CA SER A 186 -42.45 -12.05 12.64
C SER A 186 -42.03 -13.52 12.47
N LEU A 187 -40.90 -13.75 11.78
CA LEU A 187 -40.23 -15.05 11.76
C LEU A 187 -39.92 -15.57 13.18
N TRP A 188 -39.55 -14.67 14.09
CA TRP A 188 -39.12 -15.00 15.45
C TRP A 188 -40.28 -15.26 16.43
N GLU A 189 -41.48 -14.78 16.09
CA GLU A 189 -42.68 -14.88 16.93
C GLU A 189 -43.61 -16.05 16.56
N SER A 190 -43.38 -16.70 15.41
CA SER A 190 -44.27 -17.71 14.85
C SER A 190 -43.54 -18.98 14.39
N GLU A 191 -43.78 -20.09 15.10
CA GLU A 191 -43.32 -21.42 14.68
C GLU A 191 -43.89 -21.82 13.29
N PHE A 192 -45.03 -21.29 12.88
CA PHE A 192 -45.54 -21.52 11.51
C PHE A 192 -44.69 -20.82 10.44
N ASN A 193 -44.15 -19.63 10.72
CA ASN A 193 -43.21 -18.95 9.83
C ASN A 193 -41.88 -19.71 9.77
N GLN A 194 -41.34 -20.14 10.91
CA GLN A 194 -40.10 -20.93 10.99
C GLN A 194 -40.24 -22.27 10.24
N SER A 195 -41.31 -23.02 10.49
CA SER A 195 -41.60 -24.26 9.77
C SER A 195 -41.81 -24.04 8.26
N LYS A 196 -42.42 -22.93 7.83
CA LYS A 196 -42.56 -22.58 6.39
C LYS A 196 -41.21 -22.22 5.75
N THR A 197 -40.32 -21.57 6.49
CA THR A 197 -38.93 -21.27 6.08
C THR A 197 -38.12 -22.55 5.87
N VAL A 198 -38.20 -23.50 6.81
CA VAL A 198 -37.55 -24.82 6.70
C VAL A 198 -38.09 -25.62 5.51
N GLU A 199 -39.41 -25.64 5.28
CA GLU A 199 -40.01 -26.33 4.12
C GLU A 199 -39.67 -25.66 2.77
N LEU A 200 -39.49 -24.33 2.73
CA LEU A 200 -38.98 -23.63 1.54
C LEU A 200 -37.54 -24.08 1.23
N TRP A 201 -36.64 -24.04 2.21
CA TRP A 201 -35.25 -24.47 2.03
C TRP A 201 -35.12 -25.93 1.61
N LYS A 202 -35.95 -26.82 2.18
CA LYS A 202 -36.06 -28.22 1.74
C LYS A 202 -36.40 -28.35 0.26
N ARG A 203 -37.32 -27.54 -0.27
CA ARG A 203 -37.74 -27.59 -1.68
C ARG A 203 -36.69 -27.04 -2.63
N LEU A 204 -36.03 -25.94 -2.24
CA LEU A 204 -34.88 -25.40 -2.96
C LEU A 204 -33.76 -26.46 -3.03
N SER A 205 -33.44 -27.09 -1.90
CA SER A 205 -32.44 -28.17 -1.83
C SER A 205 -32.80 -29.38 -2.70
N ILE A 206 -34.04 -29.91 -2.63
CA ILE A 206 -34.51 -31.00 -3.51
C ILE A 206 -34.32 -30.64 -4.99
N ARG A 207 -34.46 -29.37 -5.36
CA ARG A 207 -34.37 -28.87 -6.73
C ARG A 207 -32.93 -28.67 -7.21
N TYR A 208 -32.04 -28.17 -6.35
CA TYR A 208 -30.74 -27.65 -6.74
C TYR A 208 -29.53 -28.47 -6.27
N LYS A 209 -29.69 -29.44 -5.36
CA LYS A 209 -28.57 -30.25 -4.82
C LYS A 209 -27.61 -30.90 -5.83
N ASP A 210 -28.06 -31.17 -7.05
CA ASP A 210 -27.28 -31.81 -8.12
C ASP A 210 -26.73 -30.77 -9.14
N LYS A 211 -26.70 -29.47 -8.79
CA LYS A 211 -26.36 -28.35 -9.69
C LYS A 211 -25.03 -27.68 -9.33
N GLU A 212 -23.96 -28.17 -9.94
CA GLU A 212 -22.56 -27.69 -9.79
C GLU A 212 -22.36 -26.16 -9.86
N TRP A 213 -23.20 -25.43 -10.60
CA TRP A 213 -23.13 -23.96 -10.72
C TRP A 213 -23.94 -23.20 -9.65
N VAL A 214 -24.49 -23.89 -8.65
CA VAL A 214 -24.94 -23.26 -7.41
C VAL A 214 -23.74 -23.21 -6.45
N ALA A 215 -23.28 -22.03 -6.07
CA ALA A 215 -22.20 -21.90 -5.07
C ALA A 215 -22.68 -22.37 -3.69
N GLY A 216 -23.93 -22.03 -3.36
CA GLY A 216 -24.54 -22.39 -2.08
C GLY A 216 -25.80 -21.59 -1.78
N TYR A 217 -26.17 -21.66 -0.51
CA TYR A 217 -27.40 -21.10 0.04
C TYR A 217 -27.06 -20.12 1.16
N ASP A 218 -27.45 -18.86 0.99
CA ASP A 218 -27.38 -17.84 2.04
C ASP A 218 -28.71 -17.83 2.80
N LEU A 219 -28.67 -18.28 4.06
CA LEU A 219 -29.84 -18.92 4.67
C LEU A 219 -30.94 -17.94 5.11
N ILE A 220 -30.55 -16.75 5.59
CA ILE A 220 -31.43 -15.66 6.06
C ILE A 220 -30.63 -14.34 5.99
N ASN A 221 -31.06 -13.38 5.17
CA ASN A 221 -30.41 -12.07 5.06
C ASN A 221 -30.66 -11.15 6.27
N GLU A 222 -29.62 -10.47 6.72
CA GLU A 222 -29.57 -9.42 7.73
C GLU A 222 -30.61 -9.54 8.87
N PRO A 223 -30.63 -10.64 9.65
CA PRO A 223 -31.37 -10.67 10.90
C PRO A 223 -30.97 -9.45 11.75
N ASN A 224 -31.94 -8.69 12.22
CA ASN A 224 -31.71 -7.56 13.12
C ASN A 224 -32.83 -7.53 14.16
N TRP A 225 -32.78 -8.49 15.08
CA TRP A 225 -33.82 -8.71 16.08
C TRP A 225 -33.21 -9.00 17.45
N ASN A 226 -33.98 -8.77 18.52
CA ASN A 226 -33.52 -9.11 19.87
C ASN A 226 -33.53 -10.65 20.08
N LEU A 227 -32.41 -11.30 19.75
CA LEU A 227 -32.18 -12.74 19.85
C LEU A 227 -31.00 -12.99 20.82
N PRO A 228 -31.25 -13.18 22.13
CA PRO A 228 -30.18 -13.35 23.11
C PRO A 228 -29.22 -14.50 22.76
N GLU A 229 -27.91 -14.20 22.74
CA GLU A 229 -26.82 -15.12 22.33
C GLU A 229 -27.06 -15.79 20.96
N ASN A 230 -27.88 -15.17 20.10
CA ASN A 230 -28.38 -15.69 18.82
C ASN A 230 -28.91 -17.14 18.89
N ALA A 231 -29.39 -17.56 20.06
CA ALA A 231 -29.73 -18.97 20.32
C ALA A 231 -30.88 -19.47 19.42
N LEU A 232 -31.90 -18.64 19.19
CA LEU A 232 -33.03 -18.97 18.30
C LEU A 232 -32.64 -18.92 16.82
N LEU A 233 -31.72 -18.01 16.45
CA LEU A 233 -31.16 -17.93 15.09
C LEU A 233 -30.39 -19.22 14.78
N LYS A 234 -29.50 -19.66 15.69
CA LYS A 234 -28.79 -20.93 15.59
C LYS A 234 -29.71 -22.14 15.56
N GLU A 235 -30.76 -22.16 16.38
CA GLU A 235 -31.76 -23.25 16.32
C GLU A 235 -32.43 -23.33 14.94
N LEU A 236 -32.84 -22.19 14.37
CA LEU A 236 -33.44 -22.16 13.04
C LEU A 236 -32.45 -22.54 11.94
N TYR A 237 -31.23 -22.01 11.95
CA TYR A 237 -30.19 -22.40 10.99
C TYR A 237 -29.88 -23.89 11.06
N VAL A 238 -29.73 -24.49 12.25
CA VAL A 238 -29.50 -25.94 12.41
C VAL A 238 -30.72 -26.74 11.91
N ARG A 239 -31.95 -26.28 12.11
CA ARG A 239 -33.16 -26.90 11.53
C ARG A 239 -33.13 -26.88 10.00
N ILE A 240 -32.70 -25.77 9.40
CA ILE A 240 -32.53 -25.62 7.95
C ILE A 240 -31.40 -26.52 7.43
N THR A 241 -30.19 -26.44 8.02
CA THR A 241 -29.04 -27.29 7.70
C THR A 241 -29.42 -28.77 7.69
N ASN A 242 -30.06 -29.26 8.75
CA ASN A 242 -30.48 -30.66 8.84
C ASN A 242 -31.41 -31.06 7.69
N VAL A 243 -32.41 -30.23 7.34
CA VAL A 243 -33.36 -30.58 6.27
C VAL A 243 -32.71 -30.58 4.88
N ILE A 244 -31.71 -29.71 4.65
CA ILE A 244 -30.90 -29.66 3.42
C ILE A 244 -30.02 -30.93 3.33
N ARG A 245 -29.22 -31.21 4.37
CA ARG A 245 -28.34 -32.40 4.40
C ARG A 245 -29.13 -33.71 4.32
N GLU A 246 -30.35 -33.77 4.88
CA GLU A 246 -31.28 -34.90 4.71
C GLU A 246 -31.65 -35.22 3.25
N GLN A 247 -31.57 -34.25 2.32
CA GLN A 247 -31.82 -34.48 0.89
C GLN A 247 -30.60 -35.06 0.15
N GLY A 248 -29.45 -35.15 0.83
CA GLY A 248 -28.15 -35.45 0.23
C GLY A 248 -27.55 -34.26 -0.52
N ASP A 249 -27.83 -33.04 -0.06
CA ASP A 249 -27.34 -31.79 -0.64
C ASP A 249 -26.10 -31.31 0.12
N ASP A 250 -24.99 -31.14 -0.62
CA ASP A 250 -23.64 -30.93 -0.08
C ASP A 250 -23.08 -29.53 -0.43
N HIS A 251 -23.93 -28.62 -0.94
CA HIS A 251 -23.53 -27.23 -1.22
C HIS A 251 -23.12 -26.45 0.04
N ILE A 252 -22.37 -25.36 -0.16
CA ILE A 252 -21.95 -24.47 0.93
C ILE A 252 -23.19 -23.80 1.56
N LEU A 253 -23.20 -23.71 2.89
CA LEU A 253 -24.17 -22.90 3.63
C LEU A 253 -23.51 -21.59 4.09
N PHE A 254 -23.99 -20.48 3.56
CA PHE A 254 -23.58 -19.14 3.96
C PHE A 254 -24.48 -18.70 5.13
N ILE A 255 -23.83 -18.26 6.21
CA ILE A 255 -24.44 -17.99 7.51
C ILE A 255 -24.18 -16.53 7.87
N GLU A 256 -25.23 -15.72 7.89
CA GLU A 256 -25.17 -14.34 8.37
C GLU A 256 -25.37 -14.25 9.88
N GLY A 257 -24.71 -13.25 10.49
CA GLY A 257 -24.91 -12.88 11.89
C GLY A 257 -26.25 -12.19 12.16
N ASN A 258 -26.55 -11.93 13.42
CA ASN A 258 -27.61 -10.98 13.78
C ASN A 258 -27.11 -9.53 13.69
N TRP A 259 -27.97 -8.56 13.95
CA TRP A 259 -27.70 -7.12 13.84
C TRP A 259 -27.06 -6.74 12.49
N PHE A 260 -27.78 -7.01 11.39
CA PHE A 260 -27.35 -6.72 10.02
C PHE A 260 -26.11 -7.54 9.61
N ALA A 261 -26.17 -8.86 9.81
CA ALA A 261 -25.06 -9.78 9.54
C ALA A 261 -23.77 -9.55 10.34
N ASN A 262 -23.72 -8.62 11.31
CA ASN A 262 -22.49 -8.21 12.01
C ASN A 262 -22.21 -9.00 13.32
N ASP A 263 -23.22 -9.59 13.96
CA ASP A 263 -23.10 -10.29 15.25
C ASP A 263 -23.15 -11.82 15.11
N PHE A 264 -21.98 -12.47 15.22
CA PHE A 264 -21.82 -13.92 15.20
C PHE A 264 -21.79 -14.57 16.60
N THR A 265 -22.10 -13.82 17.66
CA THR A 265 -22.12 -14.34 19.04
C THR A 265 -23.01 -15.58 19.13
N GLY A 266 -22.50 -16.66 19.71
CA GLY A 266 -23.20 -17.95 19.81
C GLY A 266 -23.27 -18.78 18.52
N LEU A 267 -23.02 -18.19 17.34
CA LEU A 267 -23.01 -18.90 16.05
C LEU A 267 -21.74 -19.74 15.88
N ALA A 268 -20.59 -19.30 16.40
CA ALA A 268 -19.37 -20.11 16.49
C ALA A 268 -19.39 -21.17 17.62
N PRO A 269 -18.60 -22.26 17.53
CA PRO A 269 -17.96 -22.78 16.33
C PRO A 269 -19.00 -23.28 15.30
N PRO A 270 -18.60 -23.50 14.02
CA PRO A 270 -19.48 -24.05 12.99
C PRO A 270 -20.11 -25.39 13.40
N TRP A 271 -21.30 -25.68 12.87
CA TRP A 271 -22.04 -26.93 13.11
C TRP A 271 -22.16 -27.84 11.89
N ASP A 272 -21.64 -27.40 10.74
CA ASP A 272 -21.57 -28.14 9.48
C ASP A 272 -20.16 -27.97 8.89
N ASP A 273 -19.64 -29.01 8.25
CA ASP A 273 -18.26 -29.02 7.74
C ASP A 273 -18.12 -28.18 6.46
N ASN A 274 -19.21 -27.88 5.73
CA ASN A 274 -19.22 -27.10 4.49
C ASN A 274 -20.04 -25.80 4.65
N MET A 275 -19.56 -24.94 5.54
CA MET A 275 -20.21 -23.70 6.00
C MET A 275 -19.29 -22.49 5.78
N VAL A 276 -19.83 -21.30 5.53
CA VAL A 276 -19.09 -20.02 5.39
C VAL A 276 -19.80 -18.96 6.22
N TYR A 277 -19.04 -18.09 6.90
CA TYR A 277 -19.63 -16.92 7.57
C TYR A 277 -19.76 -15.77 6.58
N SER A 278 -20.94 -15.14 6.58
CA SER A 278 -21.35 -14.11 5.60
C SER A 278 -21.61 -12.76 6.31
N PRO A 279 -20.57 -12.02 6.74
CA PRO A 279 -20.73 -10.67 7.26
C PRO A 279 -21.04 -9.65 6.15
N HIS A 280 -21.86 -8.66 6.47
CA HIS A 280 -22.11 -7.49 5.61
C HIS A 280 -21.48 -6.26 6.21
N LYS A 281 -20.92 -5.37 5.37
CA LYS A 281 -20.52 -4.05 5.85
C LYS A 281 -20.46 -3.01 4.76
N TYR A 282 -20.96 -1.84 5.12
CA TYR A 282 -21.03 -0.66 4.29
C TYR A 282 -20.35 0.51 5.01
N TRP A 283 -19.92 1.51 4.24
CA TRP A 283 -19.51 2.83 4.74
C TRP A 283 -18.63 2.78 5.99
N SER A 284 -17.44 2.19 5.86
CA SER A 284 -16.49 2.05 6.97
C SER A 284 -15.08 2.32 6.44
N PRO A 285 -14.13 2.77 7.28
CA PRO A 285 -12.72 2.74 6.93
C PRO A 285 -12.31 1.38 6.37
N VAL A 286 -11.43 1.38 5.38
CA VAL A 286 -10.82 0.16 4.83
C VAL A 286 -9.41 0.09 5.39
N ASP A 287 -9.34 -0.28 6.66
CA ASP A 287 -8.15 -0.39 7.46
C ASP A 287 -8.03 -1.81 8.05
N ASP A 288 -7.03 -2.04 8.88
CA ASP A 288 -6.87 -3.34 9.51
C ASP A 288 -7.99 -3.63 10.54
N GLU A 289 -8.65 -2.61 11.14
CA GLU A 289 -9.81 -2.81 12.04
C GLU A 289 -11.02 -3.39 11.28
N TYR A 290 -11.20 -2.97 10.03
CA TYR A 290 -12.11 -3.64 9.11
C TYR A 290 -11.73 -5.11 8.91
N LEU A 291 -10.45 -5.41 8.72
CA LEU A 291 -9.94 -6.75 8.43
C LEU A 291 -10.10 -7.72 9.63
N ASP A 292 -9.68 -7.36 10.84
CA ASP A 292 -9.83 -8.27 12.01
C ASP A 292 -11.29 -8.56 12.33
N TRP A 293 -12.15 -7.55 12.22
CA TRP A 293 -13.58 -7.75 12.44
C TRP A 293 -14.17 -8.76 11.43
N LEU A 294 -13.63 -8.80 10.22
CA LEU A 294 -14.02 -9.71 9.13
C LEU A 294 -13.36 -11.09 9.24
N VAL A 295 -12.12 -11.14 9.72
CA VAL A 295 -11.23 -12.32 9.70
C VAL A 295 -11.23 -13.08 11.03
N GLN A 296 -11.52 -12.44 12.15
CA GLN A 296 -11.64 -12.95 13.53
C GLN A 296 -10.90 -14.28 13.80
N ASP A 297 -9.77 -14.23 14.51
CA ASP A 297 -8.91 -15.38 14.87
C ASP A 297 -9.61 -16.68 15.33
N THR A 298 -10.82 -16.57 15.88
CA THR A 298 -11.60 -17.74 16.33
C THR A 298 -12.25 -18.54 15.18
N LEU A 299 -12.30 -17.99 13.96
CA LEU A 299 -12.95 -18.58 12.80
C LEU A 299 -11.98 -19.49 12.03
N THR A 300 -12.19 -20.81 12.12
CA THR A 300 -11.46 -21.82 11.34
C THR A 300 -12.09 -22.09 9.97
N THR A 301 -12.91 -21.17 9.49
CA THR A 301 -13.90 -21.30 8.42
C THR A 301 -13.73 -20.11 7.45
N PRO A 302 -14.06 -20.22 6.15
CA PRO A 302 -13.93 -19.08 5.25
C PRO A 302 -14.91 -17.96 5.62
N THR A 303 -14.52 -16.73 5.30
CA THR A 303 -15.39 -15.54 5.33
C THR A 303 -15.77 -15.17 3.89
N PHE A 304 -17.00 -14.72 3.69
CA PHE A 304 -17.50 -14.12 2.47
C PHE A 304 -18.16 -12.78 2.81
N VAL A 305 -17.73 -11.66 2.24
CA VAL A 305 -18.44 -10.38 2.42
C VAL A 305 -19.76 -10.48 1.65
N GLY A 306 -20.86 -10.77 2.35
CA GLY A 306 -22.15 -11.12 1.75
C GLY A 306 -22.79 -9.98 0.96
N GLU A 307 -22.65 -8.76 1.50
CA GLU A 307 -22.96 -7.52 0.83
C GLU A 307 -22.04 -6.39 1.29
N THR A 308 -21.71 -5.52 0.34
CA THR A 308 -20.93 -4.29 0.54
C THR A 308 -21.07 -3.38 -0.70
N GLY A 309 -20.69 -2.11 -0.60
CA GLY A 309 -20.74 -1.15 -1.72
C GLY A 309 -21.37 0.19 -1.35
N GLU A 310 -22.17 0.75 -2.28
CA GLU A 310 -22.86 2.05 -2.12
C GLU A 310 -21.92 3.20 -1.69
N ASN A 311 -20.78 3.33 -2.39
CA ASN A 311 -19.65 4.21 -2.03
C ASN A 311 -18.87 4.68 -3.28
N SER A 312 -17.79 5.45 -3.10
CA SER A 312 -16.94 5.98 -4.19
C SER A 312 -16.08 4.91 -4.87
N ASN A 313 -15.62 5.19 -6.10
CA ASN A 313 -14.66 4.32 -6.81
C ASN A 313 -13.33 4.15 -6.04
N LEU A 314 -12.91 5.18 -5.29
CA LEU A 314 -11.76 5.13 -4.37
C LEU A 314 -11.96 4.02 -3.34
N TRP A 315 -13.09 4.03 -2.64
CA TRP A 315 -13.44 3.02 -1.65
C TRP A 315 -13.61 1.62 -2.26
N TYR A 316 -14.22 1.53 -3.45
CA TYR A 316 -14.44 0.27 -4.15
C TYR A 316 -13.12 -0.44 -4.44
N ARG A 317 -12.12 0.31 -4.92
CA ARG A 317 -10.77 -0.18 -5.17
C ARG A 317 -10.14 -0.74 -3.89
N ASP A 318 -10.15 0.05 -2.82
CA ASP A 318 -9.43 -0.28 -1.60
C ASP A 318 -10.05 -1.47 -0.87
N ALA A 319 -11.38 -1.50 -0.75
CA ALA A 319 -12.09 -2.63 -0.17
C ALA A 319 -11.83 -3.93 -0.93
N ILE A 320 -11.93 -3.93 -2.28
CA ILE A 320 -11.67 -5.13 -3.08
C ILE A 320 -10.19 -5.55 -2.99
N LYS A 321 -9.26 -4.60 -2.96
CA LYS A 321 -7.84 -4.88 -2.75
C LYS A 321 -7.61 -5.58 -1.41
N LEU A 322 -8.15 -5.03 -0.32
CA LEU A 322 -8.06 -5.62 1.02
C LEU A 322 -8.61 -7.05 1.06
N TYR A 323 -9.77 -7.29 0.43
CA TYR A 323 -10.37 -8.63 0.42
C TYR A 323 -9.53 -9.63 -0.36
N GLU A 324 -9.10 -9.28 -1.58
CA GLU A 324 -8.42 -10.23 -2.45
C GLU A 324 -6.98 -10.51 -2.04
N ASP A 325 -6.25 -9.53 -1.52
CA ASP A 325 -4.93 -9.73 -0.93
C ASP A 325 -4.98 -10.67 0.29
N ASN A 326 -6.11 -10.72 1.01
CA ASN A 326 -6.38 -11.63 2.12
C ASN A 326 -7.14 -12.92 1.74
N GLY A 327 -7.40 -13.14 0.44
CA GLY A 327 -8.09 -14.33 -0.06
C GLY A 327 -9.58 -14.44 0.33
N ILE A 328 -10.21 -13.31 0.63
CA ILE A 328 -11.61 -13.19 1.05
C ILE A 328 -12.50 -13.01 -0.18
N SER A 329 -13.59 -13.77 -0.24
CA SER A 329 -14.60 -13.64 -1.30
C SER A 329 -15.62 -12.56 -0.95
N TRP A 330 -16.27 -11.95 -1.94
CA TRP A 330 -17.13 -10.79 -1.73
C TRP A 330 -18.31 -10.73 -2.72
N ALA A 331 -19.38 -10.03 -2.37
CA ALA A 331 -20.45 -9.64 -3.29
C ALA A 331 -20.85 -8.17 -3.13
N TRP A 332 -20.93 -7.47 -4.26
CA TRP A 332 -21.24 -6.04 -4.31
C TRP A 332 -22.73 -5.76 -4.40
N TRP A 333 -23.17 -4.63 -3.86
CA TRP A 333 -24.56 -4.22 -3.80
C TRP A 333 -24.77 -2.74 -4.20
N PRO A 334 -25.82 -2.40 -4.96
CA PRO A 334 -26.65 -3.26 -5.83
C PRO A 334 -26.20 -3.22 -7.30
N PHE A 335 -26.66 -4.18 -8.12
CA PHE A 335 -26.39 -4.18 -9.56
C PHE A 335 -27.05 -3.02 -10.33
N LYS A 336 -28.29 -2.65 -9.95
CA LYS A 336 -29.11 -1.62 -10.61
C LYS A 336 -29.79 -0.72 -9.59
N ARG A 337 -29.87 0.58 -9.87
CA ARG A 337 -30.66 1.53 -9.08
C ARG A 337 -31.18 2.68 -9.93
N ILE A 338 -32.31 3.28 -9.53
CA ILE A 338 -32.88 4.45 -10.20
C ILE A 338 -32.10 5.70 -9.78
N ASP A 339 -31.67 6.50 -10.77
CA ASP A 339 -31.05 7.82 -10.59
C ASP A 339 -29.81 7.83 -9.65
N ALA A 340 -28.91 6.86 -9.82
CA ALA A 340 -27.72 6.68 -8.98
C ALA A 340 -26.40 6.70 -9.79
N ILE A 341 -25.31 7.05 -9.11
CA ILE A 341 -23.95 6.97 -9.65
C ILE A 341 -23.19 5.73 -9.16
N GLN A 342 -23.55 5.18 -7.99
CA GLN A 342 -22.83 4.12 -7.28
C GLN A 342 -22.99 2.66 -7.79
N PRO A 343 -24.07 2.24 -8.49
CA PRO A 343 -24.16 0.88 -9.03
C PRO A 343 -23.60 0.80 -10.47
N PRO A 344 -23.21 -0.38 -10.99
CA PRO A 344 -22.75 -0.51 -12.37
C PRO A 344 -23.75 -0.04 -13.44
N LEU A 345 -25.05 -0.07 -13.14
CA LEU A 345 -26.12 0.34 -14.04
C LEU A 345 -27.12 1.29 -13.37
N SER A 346 -27.29 2.48 -13.95
CA SER A 346 -28.28 3.47 -13.52
C SER A 346 -29.54 3.42 -14.40
N ILE A 347 -30.71 3.32 -13.78
CA ILE A 347 -32.01 3.28 -14.45
C ILE A 347 -32.51 4.71 -14.66
N ASN A 348 -32.91 5.05 -15.89
CA ASN A 348 -33.40 6.39 -16.22
C ASN A 348 -34.62 6.78 -15.39
N TYR A 349 -34.56 7.93 -14.72
CA TYR A 349 -35.66 8.42 -13.90
C TYR A 349 -36.71 9.17 -14.74
N ASN A 350 -37.61 8.42 -15.40
CA ASN A 350 -38.56 9.05 -16.31
C ASN A 350 -39.52 10.03 -15.59
N GLU A 351 -39.80 11.16 -16.25
CA GLU A 351 -40.62 12.29 -15.77
C GLU A 351 -41.99 11.92 -15.17
N LYS A 352 -42.58 10.81 -15.61
CA LYS A 352 -43.89 10.34 -15.08
C LYS A 352 -43.72 9.53 -13.81
N TYR A 353 -42.69 8.68 -13.74
CA TYR A 353 -42.35 7.98 -12.51
C TYR A 353 -41.83 8.95 -11.43
N LYS A 354 -41.06 9.98 -11.81
CA LYS A 354 -40.67 11.04 -10.88
C LYS A 354 -41.87 11.68 -10.17
N LYS A 355 -42.97 11.96 -10.89
CA LYS A 355 -44.22 12.49 -10.29
C LYS A 355 -44.90 11.52 -9.32
N ILE A 356 -44.73 10.21 -9.50
CA ILE A 356 -45.23 9.20 -8.55
C ILE A 356 -44.43 9.29 -7.25
N VAL A 357 -43.10 9.34 -7.35
CA VAL A 357 -42.20 9.45 -6.19
C VAL A 357 -42.35 10.82 -5.49
N ASP A 358 -42.41 11.92 -6.24
CA ASP A 358 -42.67 13.27 -5.68
C ASP A 358 -44.01 13.31 -4.91
N TYR A 359 -45.05 12.61 -5.41
CA TYR A 359 -46.31 12.43 -4.68
C TYR A 359 -46.15 11.54 -3.44
N TRP A 360 -45.38 10.45 -3.51
CA TRP A 360 -45.12 9.59 -2.35
C TRP A 360 -44.32 10.28 -1.25
N ASN A 361 -43.41 11.19 -1.61
CA ASN A 361 -42.56 11.97 -0.70
C ASN A 361 -43.33 13.15 -0.08
N SER A 362 -44.14 13.86 -0.88
CA SER A 362 -44.78 15.13 -0.45
C SER A 362 -46.27 15.03 -0.10
N GLY A 363 -46.97 14.00 -0.56
CA GLY A 363 -48.43 13.87 -0.51
C GLY A 363 -49.20 14.82 -1.46
N ASN A 364 -48.50 15.69 -2.20
CA ASN A 364 -49.09 16.70 -3.09
C ASN A 364 -49.08 16.26 -4.56
N ASP A 365 -49.89 16.94 -5.39
CA ASP A 365 -49.89 16.80 -6.85
C ASP A 365 -50.02 15.34 -7.36
N LYS A 366 -50.91 14.56 -6.71
CA LYS A 366 -51.21 13.16 -7.06
C LYS A 366 -51.35 12.97 -8.58
N PRO A 367 -50.53 12.12 -9.23
CA PRO A 367 -50.59 11.94 -10.67
C PRO A 367 -51.92 11.34 -11.12
N SER A 368 -52.29 11.59 -12.38
CA SER A 368 -53.44 10.91 -12.99
C SER A 368 -53.18 9.40 -13.06
N LYS A 369 -54.24 8.59 -13.06
CA LYS A 369 -54.11 7.13 -13.19
C LYS A 369 -53.41 6.76 -14.50
N GLU A 370 -53.74 7.48 -15.58
CA GLU A 370 -53.14 7.32 -16.90
C GLU A 370 -51.65 7.68 -16.91
N ASP A 371 -51.23 8.73 -16.21
CA ASP A 371 -49.81 9.09 -16.06
C ASP A 371 -49.05 8.12 -15.18
N ALA A 372 -49.67 7.63 -14.09
CA ALA A 372 -49.05 6.64 -13.21
C ALA A 372 -48.83 5.30 -13.94
N ILE A 373 -49.83 4.80 -14.68
CA ILE A 373 -49.68 3.62 -15.55
C ILE A 373 -48.55 3.84 -16.57
N ALA A 374 -48.52 5.00 -17.23
CA ALA A 374 -47.51 5.29 -18.25
C ALA A 374 -46.08 5.37 -17.66
N GLY A 375 -45.90 5.99 -16.49
CA GLY A 375 -44.59 6.10 -15.83
C GLY A 375 -44.07 4.75 -15.33
N LEU A 376 -44.93 3.94 -14.70
CA LEU A 376 -44.59 2.59 -14.25
C LEU A 376 -44.31 1.64 -15.42
N THR A 377 -45.09 1.72 -16.51
CA THR A 377 -44.84 0.94 -17.73
C THR A 377 -43.50 1.32 -18.34
N GLN A 378 -43.20 2.63 -18.46
CA GLN A 378 -41.93 3.11 -18.99
C GLN A 378 -40.75 2.66 -18.11
N LEU A 379 -40.89 2.73 -16.78
CA LEU A 379 -39.87 2.25 -15.84
C LEU A 379 -39.52 0.76 -16.06
N THR A 380 -40.51 -0.10 -16.31
CA THR A 380 -40.24 -1.52 -16.63
C THR A 380 -39.54 -1.74 -17.96
N GLU A 381 -39.51 -0.74 -18.86
CA GLU A 381 -38.69 -0.77 -20.07
C GLU A 381 -37.32 -0.11 -19.82
N ASP A 382 -37.24 0.97 -19.03
CA ASP A 382 -36.01 1.70 -18.68
C ASP A 382 -35.00 0.82 -17.92
N ILE A 383 -35.47 -0.17 -17.16
CA ILE A 383 -34.64 -1.10 -16.35
C ILE A 383 -33.90 -2.17 -17.16
N LYS A 384 -34.20 -2.29 -18.46
CA LYS A 384 -33.47 -3.20 -19.36
C LYS A 384 -32.05 -2.69 -19.55
N PHE A 385 -31.07 -3.61 -19.54
CA PHE A 385 -29.65 -3.34 -19.77
C PHE A 385 -29.39 -2.29 -20.87
N GLU A 386 -29.96 -2.49 -22.06
CA GLU A 386 -29.79 -1.61 -23.23
C GLU A 386 -30.36 -0.19 -23.08
N ASN A 387 -31.13 0.08 -22.02
CA ASN A 387 -31.71 1.38 -21.70
C ASN A 387 -31.10 2.01 -20.42
N CYS A 388 -30.35 1.27 -19.62
CA CYS A 388 -29.64 1.80 -18.45
C CYS A 388 -28.36 2.57 -18.88
N PHE A 389 -27.94 3.54 -18.07
CA PHE A 389 -26.60 4.12 -18.18
C PHE A 389 -25.57 3.17 -17.55
N TYR A 390 -24.45 2.94 -18.24
CA TYR A 390 -23.41 2.00 -17.81
C TYR A 390 -22.19 2.74 -17.24
N HIS A 391 -22.03 2.62 -15.92
CA HIS A 391 -20.91 3.16 -15.13
C HIS A 391 -19.70 2.23 -15.24
N LYS A 392 -19.00 2.32 -16.37
CA LYS A 392 -17.79 1.54 -16.65
C LYS A 392 -16.59 1.89 -15.75
N ASP A 393 -16.59 3.09 -15.18
CA ASP A 393 -15.62 3.54 -14.18
C ASP A 393 -15.71 2.72 -12.89
N ILE A 394 -16.92 2.33 -12.46
CA ILE A 394 -17.10 1.35 -11.38
C ILE A 394 -16.48 0.00 -11.74
N ILE A 395 -16.71 -0.52 -12.94
CA ILE A 395 -16.10 -1.80 -13.36
C ILE A 395 -14.57 -1.71 -13.44
N ASP A 396 -14.03 -0.58 -13.89
CA ASP A 396 -12.58 -0.31 -13.88
C ASP A 396 -12.02 -0.28 -12.44
N ALA A 397 -12.72 0.39 -11.53
CA ALA A 397 -12.40 0.48 -10.10
C ALA A 397 -12.48 -0.88 -9.37
N MET A 398 -13.40 -1.75 -9.77
CA MET A 398 -13.57 -3.08 -9.14
C MET A 398 -12.59 -4.14 -9.63
N PHE A 399 -12.13 -4.09 -10.89
CA PHE A 399 -11.36 -5.20 -11.48
C PHE A 399 -9.94 -4.85 -11.96
N ARG A 400 -9.66 -3.59 -12.30
CA ARG A 400 -8.36 -3.18 -12.82
C ARG A 400 -7.56 -2.37 -11.82
N GLN A 401 -8.18 -1.35 -11.23
CA GLN A 401 -7.52 -0.43 -10.30
C GLN A 401 -6.95 -1.09 -9.02
N PRO A 402 -7.52 -2.17 -8.44
CA PRO A 402 -6.93 -2.82 -7.27
C PRO A 402 -5.54 -3.44 -7.55
N PHE A 403 -5.19 -3.63 -8.83
CA PHE A 403 -4.00 -4.34 -9.29
C PHE A 403 -3.16 -3.55 -10.30
N SER A 404 -3.48 -2.26 -10.57
CA SER A 404 -2.82 -1.49 -11.63
C SER A 404 -3.00 0.04 -11.52
N ASP A 405 -1.86 0.75 -11.44
CA ASP A 405 -1.74 2.21 -11.54
C ASP A 405 -1.96 2.76 -12.97
N GLU A 406 -2.16 1.90 -13.99
CA GLU A 406 -2.35 2.37 -15.38
C GLU A 406 -3.61 3.24 -15.54
N THR A 407 -3.68 4.06 -16.59
CA THR A 407 -4.87 4.86 -16.93
C THR A 407 -5.47 4.44 -18.26
N VAL A 408 -6.80 4.43 -18.34
CA VAL A 408 -7.55 3.99 -19.52
C VAL A 408 -8.47 5.13 -19.97
N PRO A 409 -8.51 5.53 -21.25
CA PRO A 409 -9.39 6.61 -21.71
C PRO A 409 -10.87 6.30 -21.44
N TYR A 410 -11.57 7.20 -20.73
CA TYR A 410 -13.02 7.08 -20.55
C TYR A 410 -13.78 7.27 -21.88
N ALA A 411 -13.25 8.04 -22.83
CA ALA A 411 -13.88 8.23 -24.14
C ALA A 411 -12.85 8.24 -25.27
N GLU A 412 -13.33 8.01 -26.50
CA GLU A 412 -12.54 8.23 -27.71
C GLU A 412 -12.40 9.74 -27.97
N ASN A 413 -11.49 10.37 -27.24
CA ASN A 413 -11.09 11.76 -27.41
C ASN A 413 -10.23 11.89 -28.68
N ILE A 414 -10.56 12.82 -29.57
CA ILE A 414 -9.88 13.02 -30.87
C ILE A 414 -9.41 14.47 -31.00
N ILE A 415 -8.18 14.68 -31.48
CA ILE A 415 -7.56 15.99 -31.71
C ILE A 415 -7.14 16.10 -33.20
N PRO A 416 -7.57 17.15 -33.95
CA PRO A 416 -8.48 18.24 -33.57
C PRO A 416 -9.91 17.77 -33.28
N GLY A 417 -10.57 18.42 -32.31
CA GLY A 417 -11.91 18.05 -31.88
C GLY A 417 -12.28 18.71 -30.55
N ILE A 418 -13.42 18.29 -30.00
CA ILE A 418 -13.89 18.67 -28.66
C ILE A 418 -13.65 17.50 -27.71
N ILE A 419 -13.04 17.79 -26.56
CA ILE A 419 -12.87 16.87 -25.43
C ILE A 419 -13.67 17.44 -24.26
N TYR A 420 -14.72 16.72 -23.85
CA TYR A 420 -15.54 17.13 -22.70
C TYR A 420 -14.76 16.98 -21.40
N SER A 421 -14.97 17.89 -20.44
CA SER A 421 -14.24 17.88 -19.17
C SER A 421 -14.44 16.57 -18.39
N THR A 422 -15.63 15.98 -18.50
CA THR A 422 -16.00 14.69 -17.89
C THR A 422 -15.39 13.45 -18.55
N ASN A 423 -14.71 13.60 -19.70
CA ASN A 423 -14.06 12.51 -20.45
C ASN A 423 -12.59 12.25 -20.03
N PHE A 424 -12.21 12.62 -18.81
CA PHE A 424 -10.89 12.32 -18.25
C PHE A 424 -10.69 10.80 -18.10
N ASP A 425 -9.44 10.33 -18.05
CA ASP A 425 -9.12 8.91 -17.97
C ASP A 425 -9.73 8.24 -16.73
N MET A 426 -9.97 6.94 -16.81
CA MET A 426 -10.26 6.07 -15.66
C MET A 426 -8.95 5.56 -15.08
N GLY A 427 -8.88 5.42 -13.76
CA GLY A 427 -7.70 4.96 -13.04
C GLY A 427 -7.63 5.60 -11.66
N ILE A 428 -6.62 5.21 -10.89
CA ILE A 428 -6.45 5.68 -9.52
C ILE A 428 -6.21 7.19 -9.46
N MET A 429 -6.71 7.82 -8.39
CA MET A 429 -6.32 9.17 -8.00
C MET A 429 -4.80 9.26 -7.84
N GLY A 430 -4.20 10.36 -8.27
CA GLY A 430 -2.75 10.53 -8.43
C GLY A 430 -2.19 10.02 -9.77
N SER A 431 -2.92 9.19 -10.53
CA SER A 431 -2.50 8.68 -11.85
C SER A 431 -3.39 9.17 -13.01
N ALA A 432 -4.72 9.08 -12.86
CA ALA A 432 -5.68 9.51 -13.88
C ALA A 432 -6.20 10.94 -13.64
N TYR A 433 -6.36 11.32 -12.37
CA TYR A 433 -6.78 12.65 -11.93
C TYR A 433 -6.27 12.90 -10.50
N TYR A 434 -6.33 14.14 -10.04
CA TYR A 434 -6.22 14.52 -8.63
C TYR A 434 -7.28 15.57 -8.34
N ASP A 435 -8.00 15.36 -7.25
CA ASP A 435 -9.15 16.13 -6.78
C ASP A 435 -8.92 16.44 -5.29
N ALA A 436 -9.03 17.70 -4.88
CA ALA A 436 -8.54 18.13 -3.57
C ALA A 436 -9.66 18.06 -2.53
N GLY A 437 -9.42 17.34 -1.43
CA GLY A 437 -10.47 17.01 -0.48
C GLY A 437 -11.32 15.81 -0.89
N ALA A 438 -10.92 15.06 -1.92
CA ALA A 438 -11.47 13.76 -2.28
C ALA A 438 -11.59 12.83 -1.06
N ASP A 439 -12.80 12.31 -0.85
CA ASP A 439 -13.19 11.55 0.33
C ASP A 439 -13.93 10.25 -0.06
N ALA A 440 -14.38 9.49 0.92
CA ALA A 440 -15.38 8.42 0.74
C ALA A 440 -16.32 8.36 1.95
N ASN A 441 -17.39 7.57 1.87
CA ASN A 441 -18.26 7.40 3.03
C ASN A 441 -17.66 6.39 4.01
N TYR A 442 -17.29 6.85 5.19
CA TYR A 442 -16.70 6.05 6.28
C TYR A 442 -17.63 5.90 7.51
N GLY A 443 -18.94 6.15 7.36
CA GLY A 443 -19.94 5.82 8.39
C GLY A 443 -20.19 6.90 9.45
N GLY A 444 -19.66 8.10 9.23
CA GLY A 444 -19.90 9.29 10.05
C GLY A 444 -20.94 10.25 9.45
N ASP A 445 -20.72 11.56 9.63
CA ASP A 445 -21.47 12.59 8.90
C ASP A 445 -21.14 12.47 7.40
N PHE A 446 -22.15 12.30 6.56
CA PHE A 446 -21.97 12.10 5.12
C PHE A 446 -21.37 13.34 4.44
N SER A 447 -20.19 13.16 3.85
CA SER A 447 -19.59 14.07 2.87
C SER A 447 -19.75 13.48 1.46
N PRO A 448 -20.19 14.25 0.45
CA PRO A 448 -20.21 13.79 -0.92
C PRO A 448 -18.77 13.70 -1.45
N TRP A 449 -18.38 12.53 -1.95
CA TRP A 449 -17.08 12.34 -2.61
C TRP A 449 -17.02 12.91 -4.03
N ASN A 450 -18.18 13.27 -4.59
CA ASN A 450 -18.40 14.04 -5.80
C ASN A 450 -19.57 14.99 -5.49
N ASN A 451 -19.26 16.25 -5.18
CA ASN A 451 -20.19 17.32 -4.79
C ASN A 451 -21.31 17.56 -5.80
N GLY A 452 -21.07 17.28 -7.08
CA GLY A 452 -22.06 17.41 -8.15
C GLY A 452 -22.98 16.21 -8.32
N TRP A 453 -22.62 15.06 -7.73
CA TRP A 453 -23.36 13.78 -7.75
C TRP A 453 -23.76 13.30 -9.16
N GLY A 454 -22.95 13.63 -10.17
CA GLY A 454 -23.29 13.47 -11.58
C GLY A 454 -22.35 12.56 -12.37
N LEU A 455 -22.94 11.77 -13.28
CA LEU A 455 -22.32 11.00 -14.36
C LEU A 455 -21.33 9.88 -13.99
N ARG A 456 -20.41 10.06 -13.04
CA ARG A 456 -19.33 9.12 -12.67
C ARG A 456 -19.26 8.96 -11.16
N ASN A 457 -18.78 7.80 -10.71
CA ASN A 457 -18.59 7.48 -9.29
C ASN A 457 -17.15 7.75 -8.80
N ASP A 458 -16.31 8.28 -9.68
CA ASP A 458 -15.00 8.86 -9.37
C ASP A 458 -15.15 10.10 -8.45
N ASN A 459 -14.05 10.51 -7.81
CA ASN A 459 -14.05 11.68 -6.92
C ASN A 459 -14.19 13.02 -7.65
N VAL A 460 -13.87 13.10 -8.94
CA VAL A 460 -13.93 14.37 -9.67
C VAL A 460 -15.34 14.96 -9.62
N ASP A 461 -15.44 16.20 -9.15
CA ASP A 461 -16.70 16.91 -8.99
C ASP A 461 -17.41 17.21 -10.32
N ILE A 462 -18.50 16.48 -10.59
CA ILE A 462 -19.24 16.53 -11.86
C ILE A 462 -20.73 16.78 -11.59
N GLN A 463 -21.29 17.84 -12.17
CA GLN A 463 -22.73 18.12 -12.12
C GLN A 463 -23.38 18.21 -13.51
N LEU A 464 -24.72 18.16 -13.52
CA LEU A 464 -25.54 18.45 -14.70
C LEU A 464 -25.26 19.87 -15.21
N SER A 465 -25.12 20.01 -16.54
CA SER A 465 -24.80 21.29 -17.18
C SER A 465 -26.03 21.95 -17.80
N ASN A 466 -26.16 23.27 -17.62
CA ASN A 466 -27.08 24.08 -18.42
C ASN A 466 -26.53 24.44 -19.82
N ASP A 467 -25.23 24.21 -20.09
CA ASP A 467 -24.61 24.58 -21.35
C ASP A 467 -25.08 23.63 -22.45
N SER A 468 -25.90 24.16 -23.37
CA SER A 468 -26.40 23.43 -24.54
C SER A 468 -25.32 22.86 -25.48
N LEU A 469 -24.04 23.19 -25.24
CA LEU A 469 -22.87 22.70 -25.97
C LEU A 469 -22.08 21.61 -25.22
N SER A 470 -22.40 21.34 -23.96
CA SER A 470 -21.82 20.24 -23.15
C SER A 470 -22.28 18.86 -23.65
N ASN A 471 -21.78 17.80 -23.01
CA ASN A 471 -22.34 16.44 -23.12
C ASN A 471 -23.49 16.18 -22.12
N GLY A 472 -24.08 17.24 -21.56
CA GLY A 472 -25.09 17.20 -20.49
C GLY A 472 -24.51 17.40 -19.08
N PHE A 473 -23.19 17.35 -18.93
CA PHE A 473 -22.47 17.49 -17.66
C PHE A 473 -21.26 18.40 -17.80
N HIS A 474 -20.70 18.83 -16.68
CA HIS A 474 -19.40 19.52 -16.63
C HIS A 474 -18.69 19.24 -15.29
N VAL A 475 -17.37 19.43 -15.27
CA VAL A 475 -16.58 19.48 -14.03
C VAL A 475 -16.79 20.83 -13.35
N GLY A 476 -16.99 20.83 -12.03
CA GLY A 476 -17.19 22.02 -11.20
C GLY A 476 -16.37 21.93 -9.91
N TRP A 477 -16.64 22.84 -8.97
CA TRP A 477 -16.00 22.93 -7.63
C TRP A 477 -14.47 23.08 -7.57
N THR A 478 -13.78 22.91 -8.70
CA THR A 478 -12.33 22.81 -8.85
C THR A 478 -11.49 23.58 -7.82
N GLU A 479 -10.63 22.90 -7.08
CA GLU A 479 -9.71 23.52 -6.14
C GLU A 479 -8.35 23.84 -6.78
N THR A 480 -7.36 24.22 -5.97
CA THR A 480 -6.00 24.54 -6.43
C THR A 480 -5.15 23.26 -6.46
N ASP A 481 -4.29 23.15 -7.47
CA ASP A 481 -3.39 22.01 -7.76
C ASP A 481 -4.08 20.71 -8.21
N GLU A 482 -5.40 20.75 -8.42
CA GLU A 482 -6.15 19.69 -9.09
C GLU A 482 -5.74 19.49 -10.55
N TRP A 483 -5.94 18.29 -11.07
CA TRP A 483 -5.73 18.01 -12.49
C TRP A 483 -6.48 16.79 -12.99
N MET A 484 -6.76 16.79 -14.29
CA MET A 484 -7.38 15.65 -14.97
C MET A 484 -6.58 15.29 -16.22
N LYS A 485 -6.24 14.00 -16.38
CA LYS A 485 -5.56 13.47 -17.57
C LYS A 485 -6.57 13.08 -18.64
N TYR A 486 -6.28 13.41 -19.90
CA TYR A 486 -7.08 13.05 -21.07
C TYR A 486 -6.18 12.36 -22.09
N THR A 487 -6.30 11.04 -22.21
CA THR A 487 -5.73 10.29 -23.33
C THR A 487 -6.55 10.55 -24.60
N PHE A 488 -5.87 10.76 -25.73
CA PHE A 488 -6.48 11.13 -27.02
C PHE A 488 -5.84 10.42 -28.22
N LYS A 489 -6.60 10.37 -29.32
CA LYS A 489 -6.10 9.99 -30.66
C LYS A 489 -5.78 11.25 -31.45
N LEU A 490 -4.56 11.31 -31.99
CA LEU A 490 -4.10 12.43 -32.80
C LEU A 490 -4.31 12.15 -34.29
N ASP A 491 -5.21 12.90 -34.92
CA ASP A 491 -5.51 12.74 -36.36
C ASP A 491 -4.48 13.45 -37.26
N SER A 492 -3.83 14.51 -36.78
CA SER A 492 -2.88 15.32 -37.57
C SER A 492 -2.01 16.23 -36.69
N PRO A 493 -0.72 15.94 -36.44
CA PRO A 493 0.16 16.79 -35.61
C PRO A 493 0.19 18.23 -36.12
N GLY A 494 0.43 19.20 -35.24
CA GLY A 494 0.42 20.61 -35.64
C GLY A 494 0.43 21.61 -34.51
N ALA A 495 0.23 22.87 -34.91
CA ALA A 495 -0.10 23.97 -34.03
C ALA A 495 -1.62 24.11 -33.90
N TYR A 496 -2.09 24.38 -32.70
CA TYR A 496 -3.50 24.48 -32.32
C TYR A 496 -3.78 25.79 -31.59
N ASN A 497 -4.98 26.32 -31.76
CA ASN A 497 -5.61 27.20 -30.79
C ASN A 497 -6.59 26.35 -29.97
N VAL A 498 -6.38 26.30 -28.66
CA VAL A 498 -7.21 25.51 -27.73
C VAL A 498 -8.19 26.45 -27.06
N LYS A 499 -9.50 26.20 -27.19
CA LYS A 499 -10.53 26.97 -26.47
C LYS A 499 -11.06 26.19 -25.29
N ILE A 500 -11.12 26.84 -24.13
CA ILE A 500 -11.80 26.28 -22.96
C ILE A 500 -13.16 26.93 -22.82
N ARG A 501 -14.20 26.10 -22.65
CA ARG A 501 -15.56 26.52 -22.32
C ARG A 501 -15.72 26.52 -20.81
N TYR A 502 -15.85 27.69 -20.19
CA TYR A 502 -15.78 27.84 -18.72
C TYR A 502 -16.83 28.81 -18.18
N ALA A 503 -17.10 28.73 -16.87
CA ALA A 503 -17.96 29.64 -16.12
C ALA A 503 -17.40 29.86 -14.71
N THR A 504 -17.37 31.10 -14.22
CA THR A 504 -16.92 31.41 -12.84
C THR A 504 -17.45 32.75 -12.35
N GLU A 505 -17.72 32.83 -11.04
CA GLU A 505 -17.92 34.10 -10.33
C GLU A 505 -16.62 34.61 -9.69
N SER A 506 -15.58 33.78 -9.58
CA SER A 506 -14.28 34.17 -9.04
C SER A 506 -13.40 34.86 -10.10
N GLY A 507 -12.54 35.77 -9.64
CA GLY A 507 -11.71 36.62 -10.51
C GLY A 507 -10.23 36.22 -10.61
N ASP A 508 -9.88 35.06 -10.07
CA ASP A 508 -8.52 34.60 -9.81
C ASP A 508 -8.22 33.19 -10.34
N GLY A 509 -9.24 32.47 -10.84
CA GLY A 509 -9.09 31.12 -11.38
C GLY A 509 -8.08 31.04 -12.52
N LYS A 510 -7.23 30.00 -12.51
CA LYS A 510 -6.14 29.80 -13.47
C LYS A 510 -5.99 28.33 -13.84
N PHE A 511 -5.58 28.09 -15.08
CA PHE A 511 -5.23 26.75 -15.55
C PHE A 511 -4.00 26.76 -16.48
N SER A 512 -3.44 25.58 -16.69
CA SER A 512 -2.42 25.27 -17.69
C SER A 512 -2.67 23.90 -18.32
N LEU A 513 -2.02 23.66 -19.47
CA LEU A 513 -2.03 22.38 -20.18
C LEU A 513 -0.62 21.79 -20.16
N ASN A 514 -0.52 20.49 -19.87
CA ASN A 514 0.76 19.76 -19.83
C ASN A 514 0.69 18.50 -20.71
N ILE A 515 1.80 18.12 -21.36
CA ILE A 515 1.99 16.76 -21.90
C ILE A 515 2.97 16.03 -20.96
N GLY A 516 2.54 14.88 -20.44
CA GLY A 516 3.20 14.29 -19.27
C GLY A 516 3.26 15.31 -18.12
N ASP A 517 4.47 15.59 -17.65
CA ASP A 517 4.76 16.61 -16.63
C ASP A 517 5.46 17.85 -17.22
N GLU A 518 5.36 18.05 -18.54
CA GLU A 518 5.91 19.23 -19.23
C GLU A 518 4.78 20.18 -19.64
N GLN A 519 4.77 21.38 -19.06
CA GLN A 519 3.80 22.42 -19.37
C GLN A 519 3.98 22.92 -20.82
N ILE A 520 2.88 22.96 -21.59
CA ILE A 520 2.86 23.31 -23.02
C ILE A 520 2.09 24.62 -23.33
N SER A 521 1.40 25.18 -22.34
CA SER A 521 0.73 26.48 -22.42
C SER A 521 1.32 27.48 -21.43
N ASP A 522 1.09 28.78 -21.67
CA ASP A 522 1.25 29.77 -20.60
C ASP A 522 0.19 29.50 -19.49
N ILE A 523 0.35 30.04 -18.27
CA ILE A 523 -0.70 29.98 -17.23
C ILE A 523 -1.79 30.99 -17.59
N ILE A 524 -3.03 30.53 -17.73
CA ILE A 524 -4.14 31.31 -18.26
C ILE A 524 -5.09 31.71 -17.12
N SER A 525 -5.13 33.00 -16.80
CA SER A 525 -6.13 33.57 -15.87
C SER A 525 -7.50 33.67 -16.53
N LEU A 526 -8.55 33.26 -15.81
CA LEU A 526 -9.94 33.27 -16.26
C LEU A 526 -10.66 34.58 -15.86
N PRO A 527 -11.17 35.36 -16.82
CA PRO A 527 -12.07 36.48 -16.52
C PRO A 527 -13.39 36.01 -15.87
N VAL A 528 -13.90 36.78 -14.89
CA VAL A 528 -15.22 36.55 -14.29
C VAL A 528 -16.30 36.51 -15.39
N THR A 529 -16.98 35.38 -15.56
CA THR A 529 -18.14 35.29 -16.48
C THR A 529 -19.39 35.90 -15.84
N GLY A 530 -19.48 35.87 -14.51
CA GLY A 530 -20.52 36.51 -13.71
C GLY A 530 -21.68 35.61 -13.30
N SER A 531 -21.56 34.30 -13.56
CA SER A 531 -22.27 33.25 -12.84
C SER A 531 -21.59 31.89 -13.08
N TRP A 532 -21.63 30.99 -12.10
CA TRP A 532 -21.23 29.56 -12.24
C TRP A 532 -21.93 28.84 -13.39
N GLU A 533 -23.09 29.36 -13.78
CA GLU A 533 -23.98 28.85 -14.81
C GLU A 533 -24.01 29.72 -16.08
N LYS A 534 -23.09 30.70 -16.19
CA LYS A 534 -22.94 31.56 -17.36
C LYS A 534 -21.62 31.30 -18.05
N TRP A 535 -21.70 30.64 -19.18
CA TRP A 535 -20.56 30.10 -19.92
C TRP A 535 -19.98 31.07 -20.95
N ASP A 536 -18.66 31.25 -20.94
CA ASP A 536 -17.89 32.00 -21.95
C ASP A 536 -16.75 31.14 -22.52
N TYR A 537 -15.90 31.72 -23.38
CA TYR A 537 -14.70 31.09 -23.93
C TYR A 537 -13.44 31.85 -23.58
N ILE A 538 -12.37 31.11 -23.28
CA ILE A 538 -11.00 31.62 -23.28
C ILE A 538 -10.19 30.82 -24.32
N SER A 539 -9.12 31.41 -24.86
CA SER A 539 -8.31 30.78 -25.92
C SER A 539 -6.83 30.73 -25.52
N VAL A 540 -6.19 29.62 -25.84
CA VAL A 540 -4.76 29.36 -25.66
C VAL A 540 -4.14 29.26 -27.05
N ASP A 541 -3.37 30.26 -27.44
CA ASP A 541 -2.81 30.36 -28.78
C ASP A 541 -1.54 29.52 -28.96
N SER A 542 -1.46 28.82 -30.10
CA SER A 542 -0.24 28.16 -30.60
C SER A 542 0.31 27.03 -29.71
N VAL A 543 -0.58 26.25 -29.11
CA VAL A 543 -0.24 24.97 -28.44
C VAL A 543 0.24 23.97 -29.49
N ILE A 544 1.32 23.24 -29.22
CA ILE A 544 1.92 22.28 -30.15
C ILE A 544 1.61 20.85 -29.70
N ILE A 545 1.02 20.06 -30.60
CA ILE A 545 0.80 18.63 -30.41
C ILE A 545 1.54 17.88 -31.54
N GLY A 546 2.52 17.06 -31.19
CA GLY A 546 3.39 16.28 -32.06
C GLY A 546 3.02 14.80 -32.15
N ASP A 547 3.64 14.06 -33.08
CA ASP A 547 3.27 12.68 -33.45
C ASP A 547 3.35 11.64 -32.31
N PHE A 548 4.08 11.94 -31.23
CA PHE A 548 4.25 11.05 -30.07
C PHE A 548 3.39 11.45 -28.87
N ASP A 549 2.71 12.59 -28.94
CA ASP A 549 1.80 13.04 -27.88
C ASP A 549 0.49 12.24 -27.95
N ASN A 550 0.13 11.59 -26.84
CA ASN A 550 -1.05 10.73 -26.75
C ASN A 550 -1.99 11.08 -25.58
N SER A 551 -1.57 11.98 -24.70
CA SER A 551 -2.35 12.43 -23.54
C SER A 551 -1.88 13.82 -23.09
N PHE A 552 -2.79 14.57 -22.47
CA PHE A 552 -2.47 15.83 -21.78
C PHE A 552 -3.12 15.87 -20.40
N LYS A 553 -2.55 16.63 -19.47
CA LYS A 553 -3.20 17.02 -18.21
C LYS A 553 -3.77 18.42 -18.35
N PHE A 554 -5.01 18.62 -17.93
CA PHE A 554 -5.56 19.94 -17.62
C PHE A 554 -5.28 20.20 -16.14
N HIS A 555 -4.45 21.20 -15.82
CA HIS A 555 -3.98 21.48 -14.47
C HIS A 555 -4.53 22.80 -13.95
N ILE A 556 -5.03 22.80 -12.72
CA ILE A 556 -5.82 23.87 -12.11
C ILE A 556 -4.91 24.64 -11.14
N ASN A 557 -4.06 25.51 -11.71
CA ASN A 557 -3.10 26.31 -10.94
C ASN A 557 -3.74 27.25 -9.90
N GLN A 558 -5.04 27.53 -10.01
CA GLN A 558 -5.82 28.21 -8.98
C GLN A 558 -7.31 27.96 -9.20
N GLY A 559 -8.00 27.39 -8.20
CA GLY A 559 -9.45 27.28 -8.17
C GLY A 559 -10.15 28.63 -7.87
N THR A 560 -11.46 28.78 -8.06
CA THR A 560 -12.44 27.78 -8.50
C THR A 560 -13.26 28.24 -9.71
N PHE A 561 -13.54 27.33 -10.64
CA PHE A 561 -14.28 27.57 -11.87
C PHE A 561 -14.91 26.28 -12.42
N ASN A 562 -16.04 26.41 -13.10
CA ASN A 562 -16.65 25.32 -13.84
C ASN A 562 -16.06 25.26 -15.26
N PHE A 563 -15.79 24.07 -15.80
CA PHE A 563 -15.40 23.91 -17.21
C PHE A 563 -16.10 22.73 -17.89
N SER A 564 -16.58 22.97 -19.12
CA SER A 564 -17.49 22.08 -19.87
C SER A 564 -16.74 21.27 -20.93
N PHE A 565 -15.84 21.89 -21.69
CA PHE A 565 -15.01 21.20 -22.68
C PHE A 565 -13.79 22.02 -23.12
N ILE A 566 -12.90 21.29 -23.81
CA ILE A 566 -11.63 21.73 -24.39
C ILE A 566 -11.69 21.48 -25.91
N GLU A 567 -11.68 22.54 -26.73
CA GLU A 567 -11.76 22.46 -28.20
C GLU A 567 -10.40 22.74 -28.85
N PHE A 568 -9.80 21.74 -29.48
CA PHE A 568 -8.53 21.82 -30.18
C PHE A 568 -8.74 22.18 -31.66
N ASN A 569 -8.51 23.44 -32.03
CA ASN A 569 -8.60 23.92 -33.41
C ASN A 569 -7.22 23.94 -34.07
N ARG A 570 -6.93 23.04 -35.02
CA ARG A 570 -5.64 23.04 -35.75
C ARG A 570 -5.51 24.30 -36.61
N ILE A 571 -4.47 25.09 -36.41
CA ILE A 571 -4.19 26.35 -37.12
C ILE A 571 -3.05 26.25 -38.14
N GLY A 572 -2.19 25.22 -38.05
CA GLY A 572 -1.06 25.06 -38.96
C GLY A 572 -0.18 23.87 -38.63
N ASP A 573 0.90 23.71 -39.38
CA ASP A 573 1.95 22.73 -39.10
C ASP A 573 2.85 23.23 -37.96
N ILE A 574 3.55 22.34 -37.25
CA ILE A 574 4.42 22.71 -36.12
C ILE A 574 5.45 23.79 -36.52
N THR A 575 5.93 23.74 -37.78
CA THR A 575 6.86 24.70 -38.38
C THR A 575 6.30 26.11 -38.60
N SER A 576 4.99 26.36 -38.42
CA SER A 576 4.42 27.71 -38.55
C SER A 576 4.49 28.54 -37.26
N VAL A 577 4.84 27.91 -36.14
CA VAL A 577 4.99 28.54 -34.83
C VAL A 577 6.48 28.56 -34.47
N ASN A 578 6.99 29.69 -33.97
CA ASN A 578 8.36 29.75 -33.46
C ASN A 578 8.49 28.99 -32.13
N THR A 579 9.68 28.49 -31.87
CA THR A 579 10.03 27.86 -30.60
C THR A 579 10.10 28.94 -29.53
N LYS A 580 9.32 28.81 -28.45
CA LYS A 580 9.23 29.76 -27.34
C LYS A 580 9.46 29.07 -26.00
N TYR A 581 9.96 29.84 -25.04
CA TYR A 581 9.83 29.53 -23.62
C TYR A 581 8.35 29.36 -23.26
N VAL A 582 8.06 28.46 -22.31
CA VAL A 582 6.71 28.23 -21.77
C VAL A 582 6.73 28.38 -20.25
N SER A 583 7.63 27.66 -19.58
CA SER A 583 7.79 27.75 -18.13
C SER A 583 9.21 27.39 -17.71
N SER A 584 9.54 27.69 -16.46
CA SER A 584 10.72 27.12 -15.81
C SER A 584 10.47 27.00 -14.32
N SER A 585 11.03 25.95 -13.72
CA SER A 585 10.93 25.67 -12.30
C SER A 585 12.25 25.14 -11.76
N THR A 586 12.52 25.38 -10.48
CA THR A 586 13.62 24.68 -9.79
C THR A 586 13.33 23.18 -9.72
N GLN A 587 14.35 22.34 -9.87
CA GLN A 587 14.25 20.91 -9.53
C GLN A 587 14.97 20.62 -8.21
N ASP A 588 16.04 21.36 -7.95
CA ASP A 588 16.72 21.45 -6.66
C ASP A 588 17.36 22.84 -6.49
N GLN A 589 18.09 23.04 -5.39
CA GLN A 589 18.79 24.30 -5.08
C GLN A 589 19.72 24.82 -6.18
N LYS A 590 20.18 23.98 -7.11
CA LYS A 590 21.18 24.30 -8.13
C LYS A 590 20.72 24.01 -9.54
N SER A 591 19.48 23.60 -9.78
CA SER A 591 19.01 23.24 -11.12
C SER A 591 17.67 23.89 -11.43
N ILE A 592 17.59 24.48 -12.63
CA ILE A 592 16.37 25.04 -13.20
C ILE A 592 16.02 24.21 -14.44
N LYS A 593 14.85 23.58 -14.44
CA LYS A 593 14.25 23.01 -15.63
C LYS A 593 13.61 24.14 -16.42
N ILE A 594 13.95 24.25 -17.71
CA ILE A 594 13.38 25.23 -18.64
C ILE A 594 12.61 24.45 -19.69
N THR A 595 11.32 24.73 -19.80
CA THR A 595 10.38 24.07 -20.72
C THR A 595 10.06 24.99 -21.89
N THR A 596 9.99 24.43 -23.09
CA THR A 596 9.65 25.14 -24.33
C THR A 596 8.41 24.53 -24.97
N ASN A 597 7.81 25.20 -25.96
CA ASN A 597 6.59 24.71 -26.60
C ASN A 597 6.82 23.55 -27.59
N LYS A 598 8.05 23.03 -27.75
CA LYS A 598 8.40 22.00 -28.74
C LYS A 598 9.56 21.14 -28.24
N ASP A 599 9.65 19.92 -28.76
CA ASP A 599 10.78 19.04 -28.53
C ASP A 599 12.09 19.70 -29.04
N ILE A 600 13.14 19.63 -28.24
CA ILE A 600 14.41 20.31 -28.50
C ILE A 600 15.35 19.39 -29.29
N ASP A 601 15.99 19.91 -30.33
CA ASP A 601 17.03 19.16 -31.06
C ASP A 601 18.27 19.01 -30.16
N VAL A 602 18.62 17.77 -29.81
CA VAL A 602 19.82 17.44 -29.00
C VAL A 602 21.15 17.85 -29.66
N LEU A 603 21.13 18.22 -30.95
CA LEU A 603 22.27 18.83 -31.66
C LEU A 603 22.35 20.37 -31.47
N SER A 604 21.45 20.96 -30.69
CA SER A 604 21.44 22.39 -30.36
C SER A 604 22.69 22.84 -29.59
N GLU A 605 23.07 24.11 -29.76
CA GLU A 605 24.25 24.67 -29.11
C GLU A 605 23.88 25.33 -27.76
N LEU A 606 24.10 24.60 -26.66
CA LEU A 606 23.95 25.11 -25.29
C LEU A 606 25.20 25.88 -24.87
N LEU A 607 25.12 27.22 -24.91
CA LEU A 607 26.14 28.11 -24.35
C LEU A 607 25.58 28.84 -23.13
N SER A 608 26.23 28.69 -21.97
CA SER A 608 25.86 29.42 -20.74
C SER A 608 25.94 30.94 -20.92
N SER A 609 26.83 31.43 -21.79
CA SER A 609 26.93 32.86 -22.14
C SER A 609 25.70 33.44 -22.83
N ASN A 610 24.75 32.61 -23.28
CA ASN A 610 23.49 33.07 -23.88
C ASN A 610 22.40 33.30 -22.83
N PHE A 611 22.61 32.86 -21.60
CA PHE A 611 21.67 32.95 -20.49
C PHE A 611 22.16 33.92 -19.42
N ILE A 612 21.20 34.58 -18.75
CA ILE A 612 21.43 35.39 -17.56
C ILE A 612 20.41 34.94 -16.53
N VAL A 613 20.86 34.56 -15.33
CA VAL A 613 19.99 34.20 -14.21
C VAL A 613 20.22 35.19 -13.08
N HIS A 614 19.15 35.76 -12.54
CA HIS A 614 19.18 36.56 -11.33
C HIS A 614 18.52 35.81 -10.18
N VAL A 615 19.11 35.91 -8.98
CA VAL A 615 18.51 35.47 -7.72
C VAL A 615 18.40 36.69 -6.81
N ASN A 616 17.17 37.05 -6.43
CA ASN A 616 16.82 38.30 -5.73
C ASN A 616 17.44 39.55 -6.42
N GLY A 617 17.42 39.58 -7.75
CA GLY A 617 17.99 40.65 -8.57
C GLY A 617 19.52 40.68 -8.69
N ASN A 618 20.24 39.67 -8.20
CA ASN A 618 21.69 39.55 -8.33
C ASN A 618 22.06 38.46 -9.34
N GLU A 619 22.94 38.75 -10.29
CA GLU A 619 23.39 37.77 -11.29
C GLU A 619 24.17 36.61 -10.64
N VAL A 620 23.74 35.38 -10.92
CA VAL A 620 24.38 34.14 -10.47
C VAL A 620 25.08 33.42 -11.62
N GLN A 621 26.16 32.69 -11.31
CA GLN A 621 26.92 31.99 -12.33
C GLN A 621 26.27 30.65 -12.69
N ILE A 622 26.31 30.32 -13.99
CA ILE A 622 25.80 29.07 -14.56
C ILE A 622 26.97 28.09 -14.67
N SER A 623 26.83 26.90 -14.09
CA SER A 623 27.89 25.88 -14.03
C SER A 623 27.88 24.97 -15.26
N SER A 624 26.72 24.53 -15.72
CA SER A 624 26.53 23.75 -16.94
C SER A 624 25.10 23.86 -17.48
N LEU A 625 24.86 23.35 -18.69
CA LEU A 625 23.54 23.07 -19.22
C LEU A 625 23.54 21.66 -19.82
N SER A 626 22.41 20.96 -19.74
CA SER A 626 22.23 19.63 -20.30
C SER A 626 20.82 19.46 -20.88
N PHE A 627 20.71 18.77 -22.00
CA PHE A 627 19.40 18.34 -22.52
C PHE A 627 18.81 17.23 -21.65
N LEU A 628 17.48 17.12 -21.68
CA LEU A 628 16.77 15.90 -21.36
C LEU A 628 16.43 15.24 -22.71
N ASP A 629 16.88 14.01 -22.92
CA ASP A 629 16.85 13.36 -24.25
C ASP A 629 15.43 13.31 -24.83
N GLY A 630 15.23 13.97 -25.98
CA GLY A 630 13.96 13.92 -26.74
C GLY A 630 12.81 14.78 -26.21
N ASN A 631 13.01 15.54 -25.12
CA ASN A 631 11.94 16.25 -24.43
C ASN A 631 11.81 17.74 -24.84
N ARG A 632 10.78 18.42 -24.31
CA ARG A 632 10.55 19.87 -24.51
C ARG A 632 11.36 20.74 -23.56
N SER A 633 12.14 20.10 -22.68
CA SER A 633 12.86 20.76 -21.60
C SER A 633 14.36 20.47 -21.59
N PHE A 634 15.10 21.35 -20.93
CA PHE A 634 16.52 21.20 -20.65
C PHE A 634 16.83 21.76 -19.25
N ILE A 635 17.94 21.29 -18.66
CA ILE A 635 18.37 21.69 -17.33
C ILE A 635 19.48 22.74 -17.45
N LEU A 636 19.35 23.81 -16.68
CA LEU A 636 20.38 24.81 -16.43
C LEU A 636 20.87 24.63 -14.99
N ALA A 637 22.15 24.30 -14.83
CA ALA A 637 22.77 24.15 -13.52
C ALA A 637 23.44 25.45 -13.07
N LEU A 638 23.29 25.79 -11.80
CA LEU A 638 23.82 26.98 -11.15
C LEU A 638 25.10 26.65 -10.35
N ALA A 639 25.96 27.64 -10.20
CA ALA A 639 27.09 27.59 -9.26
C ALA A 639 26.66 27.96 -7.83
N ASN A 640 25.56 28.71 -7.69
CA ASN A 640 25.01 29.23 -6.45
C ASN A 640 23.70 28.51 -6.10
N ASN A 641 23.38 28.41 -4.81
CA ASN A 641 22.12 27.85 -4.35
C ASN A 641 20.98 28.89 -4.42
N VAL A 642 19.84 28.47 -4.97
CA VAL A 642 18.51 29.01 -4.72
C VAL A 642 18.00 28.47 -3.38
N ASN A 643 17.24 29.28 -2.65
CA ASN A 643 16.70 29.01 -1.33
C ASN A 643 15.19 29.33 -1.29
N PRO A 644 14.45 28.84 -0.28
CA PRO A 644 13.04 29.16 -0.11
C PRO A 644 12.74 30.67 -0.12
N GLY A 645 11.75 31.03 -0.93
CA GLY A 645 11.30 32.43 -1.09
C GLY A 645 12.23 33.32 -1.92
N ASP A 646 13.35 32.80 -2.45
CA ASP A 646 14.16 33.54 -3.43
C ASP A 646 13.35 33.78 -4.71
N ILE A 647 13.37 35.02 -5.20
CA ILE A 647 12.82 35.36 -6.52
C ILE A 647 13.91 35.08 -7.55
N VAL A 648 13.65 34.13 -8.45
CA VAL A 648 14.58 33.75 -9.51
C VAL A 648 14.02 34.21 -10.86
N GLU A 649 14.85 34.90 -11.64
CA GLU A 649 14.51 35.38 -12.98
C GLU A 649 15.52 34.87 -14.00
N ILE A 650 15.07 34.53 -15.20
CA ILE A 650 15.92 34.03 -16.27
C ILE A 650 15.69 34.77 -17.60
N SER A 651 16.78 35.00 -18.33
CA SER A 651 16.78 35.59 -19.67
C SER A 651 17.61 34.73 -20.62
N TYR A 652 17.20 34.68 -21.89
CA TYR A 652 17.94 34.04 -22.98
C TYR A 652 18.06 34.99 -24.17
N THR A 653 19.29 35.19 -24.64
CA THR A 653 19.64 36.12 -25.73
C THR A 653 20.31 35.43 -26.93
N GLY A 654 20.46 34.11 -26.87
CA GLY A 654 21.11 33.32 -27.91
C GLY A 654 20.20 32.95 -29.08
N ASN A 655 20.76 32.20 -30.03
CA ASN A 655 20.05 31.59 -31.17
C ASN A 655 20.47 30.12 -31.45
N GLY A 656 21.32 29.55 -30.59
CA GLY A 656 21.90 28.21 -30.73
C GLY A 656 20.95 27.07 -30.38
N ILE A 657 19.98 27.31 -29.48
CA ILE A 657 18.92 26.37 -29.14
C ILE A 657 17.86 26.35 -30.24
N LYS A 658 17.49 25.16 -30.69
CA LYS A 658 16.49 24.88 -31.71
C LYS A 658 15.61 23.71 -31.32
N SER A 659 14.37 23.73 -31.79
CA SER A 659 13.51 22.55 -31.82
C SER A 659 13.90 21.58 -32.94
N VAL A 660 13.39 20.35 -32.88
CA VAL A 660 13.62 19.27 -33.86
C VAL A 660 13.29 19.68 -35.31
N ASP A 661 12.38 20.62 -35.51
CA ASP A 661 12.05 21.19 -36.84
C ASP A 661 13.04 22.25 -37.36
N GLY A 662 14.11 22.55 -36.60
CA GLY A 662 15.19 23.45 -36.95
C GLY A 662 14.95 24.93 -36.61
N LEU A 663 13.79 25.30 -36.06
CA LEU A 663 13.50 26.67 -35.65
C LEU A 663 14.19 27.02 -34.32
N SER A 664 14.83 28.19 -34.27
CA SER A 664 15.50 28.68 -33.06
C SER A 664 14.51 29.09 -31.97
N LEU A 665 14.88 28.83 -30.71
CA LEU A 665 14.24 29.38 -29.52
C LEU A 665 14.28 30.92 -29.57
N ASN A 666 13.11 31.55 -29.45
CA ASN A 666 12.97 32.99 -29.31
C ASN A 666 13.68 33.48 -28.04
N THR A 667 14.25 34.68 -28.09
CA THR A 667 14.80 35.35 -26.91
C THR A 667 13.69 35.74 -25.93
N PHE A 668 13.94 35.57 -24.63
CA PHE A 668 13.06 35.96 -23.53
C PHE A 668 13.87 36.68 -22.44
N ASN A 669 13.22 37.46 -21.57
CA ASN A 669 13.91 38.39 -20.67
C ASN A 669 13.17 38.60 -19.35
N SER A 670 13.83 38.30 -18.22
CA SER A 670 13.24 38.35 -16.86
C SER A 670 11.97 37.50 -16.74
N GLU A 671 11.97 36.31 -17.34
CA GLU A 671 10.92 35.33 -17.07
C GLU A 671 11.12 34.81 -15.64
N VAL A 672 10.05 34.79 -14.84
CA VAL A 672 10.11 34.29 -13.47
C VAL A 672 10.19 32.76 -13.50
N VAL A 673 11.15 32.21 -12.77
CA VAL A 673 11.27 30.79 -12.50
C VAL A 673 10.41 30.45 -11.28
N GLU A 674 9.60 29.42 -11.37
CA GLU A 674 8.87 28.88 -10.24
C GLU A 674 9.85 28.25 -9.23
N ASN A 675 9.96 28.86 -8.05
CA ASN A 675 10.79 28.35 -6.97
C ASN A 675 10.00 27.34 -6.15
N THR A 676 10.09 26.07 -6.53
CA THR A 676 9.46 24.91 -5.90
C THR A 676 10.05 24.55 -4.53
N ILE A 677 11.18 25.15 -4.16
CA ILE A 677 11.91 24.86 -2.91
C ILE A 677 11.18 25.55 -1.75
N SER A 678 10.23 24.87 -1.13
CA SER A 678 9.43 25.41 -0.01
C SER A 678 10.20 25.54 1.30
N TYR A 679 11.07 24.57 1.60
CA TYR A 679 11.91 24.52 2.79
C TYR A 679 13.21 23.74 2.51
N ILE A 680 14.24 23.93 3.34
CA ILE A 680 15.47 23.11 3.31
C ILE A 680 15.81 22.71 4.73
N HIS A 681 15.83 21.40 4.98
CA HIS A 681 16.12 20.83 6.29
C HIS A 681 17.64 20.79 6.56
N PRO A 682 18.15 21.46 7.62
CA PRO A 682 19.56 21.39 7.97
C PRO A 682 19.90 20.05 8.65
N ILE A 683 21.03 19.46 8.28
CA ILE A 683 21.60 18.25 8.88
C ILE A 683 22.98 18.63 9.48
N PRO A 684 23.22 18.44 10.80
CA PRO A 684 22.33 17.82 11.78
C PRO A 684 21.08 18.66 12.06
N GLY A 685 19.98 17.99 12.41
CA GLY A 685 18.67 18.60 12.66
C GLY A 685 17.50 17.61 12.58
N LYS A 686 16.37 18.04 13.12
CA LYS A 686 15.07 17.33 13.10
C LYS A 686 14.29 17.70 11.83
N ILE A 687 13.70 16.70 11.20
CA ILE A 687 12.76 16.80 10.08
C ILE A 687 11.40 16.29 10.58
N GLU A 688 10.41 17.16 10.62
CA GLU A 688 9.00 16.75 10.79
C GLU A 688 8.56 16.03 9.51
N ALA A 689 7.92 14.87 9.64
CA ALA A 689 7.71 13.98 8.50
C ALA A 689 6.62 14.48 7.53
N GLU A 690 5.73 15.37 7.97
CA GLU A 690 4.77 16.07 7.11
C GLU A 690 5.42 17.21 6.28
N HIS A 691 6.68 17.56 6.53
CA HIS A 691 7.40 18.63 5.80
C HIS A 691 8.15 18.14 4.55
N TYR A 692 7.51 17.25 3.79
CA TYR A 692 7.94 16.87 2.43
C TYR A 692 7.54 17.93 1.39
N PHE A 693 8.13 17.87 0.19
CA PHE A 693 7.70 18.66 -0.97
C PHE A 693 7.06 17.81 -2.09
N LEU A 694 7.20 16.48 -2.01
CA LEU A 694 6.60 15.50 -2.92
C LEU A 694 6.32 14.21 -2.13
N GLN A 695 5.20 13.55 -2.41
CA GLN A 695 4.83 12.27 -1.80
C GLN A 695 4.13 11.31 -2.79
N LYS A 696 4.10 10.01 -2.48
CA LYS A 696 3.14 9.04 -3.01
C LYS A 696 2.53 8.24 -1.84
N GLY A 697 1.20 8.12 -1.82
CA GLY A 697 0.39 7.28 -0.93
C GLY A 697 0.08 7.85 0.46
N ILE A 698 0.73 8.95 0.84
CA ILE A 698 0.77 9.41 2.24
C ILE A 698 -0.44 10.27 2.62
N SER A 699 -0.99 10.01 3.81
CA SER A 699 -1.96 10.88 4.50
C SER A 699 -1.32 11.64 5.68
N VAL A 700 -2.00 12.67 6.20
CA VAL A 700 -1.51 13.49 7.34
C VAL A 700 -2.58 13.72 8.43
N GLU A 701 -2.27 13.33 9.66
CA GLU A 701 -3.15 13.44 10.82
C GLU A 701 -2.52 14.24 11.99
N ASP A 702 -3.32 14.62 12.99
CA ASP A 702 -2.83 15.40 14.14
C ASP A 702 -2.15 14.50 15.19
N VAL A 703 -0.95 14.87 15.65
CA VAL A 703 -0.11 14.00 16.48
C VAL A 703 -0.26 14.25 17.99
N ASN A 704 -0.35 13.16 18.77
CA ASN A 704 -0.47 13.19 20.25
C ASN A 704 0.89 13.19 21.01
N ASP A 705 2.01 13.13 20.29
CA ASP A 705 3.36 13.06 20.85
C ASP A 705 3.85 14.41 21.47
N LEU A 706 4.99 14.35 22.16
CA LEU A 706 5.69 15.50 22.72
C LEU A 706 6.17 16.50 21.63
N GLY A 707 5.30 17.45 21.34
CA GLY A 707 5.56 18.57 20.42
C GLY A 707 4.27 19.09 19.78
N GLY A 708 3.29 18.20 19.57
CA GLY A 708 2.21 18.44 18.61
C GLY A 708 2.75 18.60 17.19
N GLY A 709 1.89 19.04 16.27
CA GLY A 709 2.17 19.06 14.83
C GLY A 709 1.26 18.08 14.11
N LYS A 710 1.71 17.53 12.99
CA LYS A 710 1.11 16.37 12.35
C LYS A 710 2.08 15.18 12.38
N ASN A 711 1.58 14.02 11.99
CA ASN A 711 2.40 12.91 11.52
C ASN A 711 1.95 12.51 10.12
N ILE A 712 2.83 11.83 9.40
CA ILE A 712 2.44 11.07 8.21
C ILE A 712 1.91 9.70 8.66
N GLY A 713 0.89 9.21 7.96
CA GLY A 713 0.21 7.95 8.23
C GLY A 713 -0.30 7.28 6.96
N ASN A 714 -0.97 6.14 7.14
CA ASN A 714 -1.31 5.20 6.06
C ASN A 714 -0.07 4.82 5.22
N LEU A 715 1.07 4.59 5.88
CA LEU A 715 2.34 4.35 5.19
C LEU A 715 2.43 2.91 4.71
N ASP A 716 2.03 2.69 3.46
CA ASP A 716 2.00 1.39 2.81
C ASP A 716 3.25 1.10 1.98
N LYS A 717 3.43 -0.19 1.67
CA LYS A 717 4.56 -0.68 0.87
C LYS A 717 4.63 -0.01 -0.50
N GLY A 718 5.70 0.77 -0.70
CA GLY A 718 5.96 1.49 -1.95
C GLY A 718 5.73 3.00 -1.87
N ASP A 719 5.15 3.48 -0.76
CA ASP A 719 4.98 4.91 -0.49
C ASP A 719 6.31 5.60 -0.26
N TYR A 720 6.33 6.92 -0.49
CA TYR A 720 7.52 7.72 -0.25
C TYR A 720 7.23 9.20 -0.02
N ALA A 721 8.17 9.87 0.64
CA ALA A 721 8.22 11.31 0.87
C ALA A 721 9.61 11.85 0.53
N ASP A 722 9.68 12.96 -0.21
CA ASP A 722 10.93 13.62 -0.60
C ASP A 722 11.13 14.95 0.14
N TYR A 723 12.37 15.18 0.58
CA TYR A 723 12.79 16.31 1.39
C TYR A 723 14.05 16.96 0.82
N HIS A 724 14.10 18.28 0.72
CA HIS A 724 15.35 19.00 0.45
C HIS A 724 16.19 19.07 1.74
N ILE A 725 17.41 18.52 1.73
CA ILE A 725 18.30 18.50 2.89
C ILE A 725 19.62 19.24 2.63
N LYS A 726 20.20 19.82 3.70
CA LYS A 726 21.51 20.49 3.69
C LYS A 726 22.44 19.88 4.73
N VAL A 727 23.37 19.04 4.29
CA VAL A 727 24.42 18.45 5.15
C VAL A 727 25.53 19.48 5.38
N GLY A 728 25.69 19.91 6.63
CA GLY A 728 26.62 20.96 7.04
C GLY A 728 28.08 20.52 7.15
N SER A 729 28.34 19.22 7.30
CA SER A 729 29.70 18.65 7.35
C SER A 729 29.69 17.17 6.97
N SER A 730 30.76 16.66 6.36
CA SER A 730 30.88 15.22 6.08
C SER A 730 31.11 14.43 7.38
N GLY A 731 30.33 13.38 7.63
CA GLY A 731 30.43 12.59 8.86
C GLY A 731 29.43 11.44 8.95
N THR A 732 29.53 10.68 10.04
CA THR A 732 28.50 9.70 10.44
C THR A 732 27.49 10.39 11.34
N TYR A 733 26.21 10.28 10.99
CA TYR A 733 25.09 10.83 11.74
C TYR A 733 24.26 9.68 12.33
N ASN A 734 23.78 9.83 13.56
CA ASN A 734 22.74 8.96 14.09
C ASN A 734 21.38 9.45 13.57
N VAL A 735 20.67 8.63 12.80
CA VAL A 735 19.30 8.94 12.36
C VAL A 735 18.32 8.32 13.34
N THR A 736 17.58 9.16 14.06
CA THR A 736 16.56 8.72 15.02
C THR A 736 15.18 8.93 14.40
N TYR A 737 14.43 7.85 14.19
CA TYR A 737 13.06 7.85 13.68
C TYR A 737 12.09 7.78 14.85
N ARG A 738 11.02 8.59 14.83
CA ARG A 738 9.93 8.59 15.81
C ARG A 738 8.69 7.98 15.18
N SER A 739 8.46 6.70 15.46
CA SER A 739 7.43 5.89 14.81
C SER A 739 6.43 5.34 15.82
N ALA A 740 5.23 5.05 15.33
CA ALA A 740 4.18 4.35 16.05
C ALA A 740 3.60 3.25 15.14
N ALA A 741 3.37 2.07 15.67
CA ALA A 741 2.86 0.93 14.92
C ALA A 741 2.03 0.07 15.89
N ASP A 742 0.72 -0.01 15.63
CA ASP A 742 -0.18 -0.74 16.52
C ASP A 742 0.02 -2.26 16.37
N PRO A 743 0.26 -3.02 17.45
CA PRO A 743 0.56 -4.45 17.38
C PRO A 743 -0.65 -5.33 17.04
N ASN A 744 -1.86 -4.77 16.97
CA ASN A 744 -3.03 -5.46 16.43
C ASN A 744 -3.06 -5.38 14.88
N TRP A 745 -2.45 -4.34 14.30
CA TRP A 745 -2.63 -3.95 12.90
C TRP A 745 -1.36 -4.06 12.05
N SER A 746 -0.20 -3.98 12.69
CA SER A 746 1.10 -3.92 12.02
C SER A 746 1.99 -5.11 12.39
N GLY A 747 2.96 -5.42 11.53
CA GLY A 747 4.13 -6.25 11.86
C GLY A 747 5.33 -5.43 12.35
N GLY A 748 5.19 -4.10 12.44
CA GLY A 748 6.26 -3.12 12.50
C GLY A 748 6.39 -2.40 11.16
N GLY A 749 7.24 -1.39 11.11
CA GLY A 749 7.55 -0.67 9.86
C GLY A 749 8.91 -1.06 9.30
N GLN A 750 9.13 -0.84 7.99
CA GLN A 750 10.48 -0.78 7.44
C GLN A 750 10.64 0.44 6.53
N ILE A 751 11.62 1.27 6.84
CA ILE A 751 12.00 2.46 6.05
C ILE A 751 13.31 2.20 5.33
N GLU A 752 13.41 2.74 4.12
CA GLU A 752 14.64 2.96 3.37
C GLU A 752 14.83 4.46 3.12
N ILE A 753 15.94 5.06 3.58
CA ILE A 753 16.32 6.41 3.17
C ILE A 753 17.41 6.35 2.09
N GLY A 754 17.28 7.21 1.09
CA GLY A 754 18.18 7.28 -0.05
C GLY A 754 18.28 8.69 -0.62
N LEU A 755 19.32 8.93 -1.42
CA LEU A 755 19.49 10.18 -2.14
C LEU A 755 18.99 10.02 -3.58
N VAL A 756 18.16 10.94 -4.04
CA VAL A 756 17.66 10.97 -5.43
C VAL A 756 18.60 11.85 -6.26
N ASP A 757 19.15 11.30 -7.35
CA ASP A 757 19.86 12.10 -8.35
C ASP A 757 18.86 12.86 -9.21
N THR A 758 18.98 14.19 -9.27
CA THR A 758 18.00 15.06 -9.93
C THR A 758 18.14 15.15 -11.44
N LEU A 759 19.19 14.54 -12.03
CA LEU A 759 19.44 14.51 -13.46
C LEU A 759 19.01 13.19 -14.09
N SER A 760 19.20 12.06 -13.38
CA SER A 760 18.82 10.72 -13.83
C SER A 760 17.52 10.18 -13.22
N GLY A 761 17.07 10.75 -12.09
CA GLY A 761 15.98 10.20 -11.28
C GLY A 761 16.37 8.95 -10.47
N GLU A 762 17.66 8.59 -10.44
CA GLU A 762 18.13 7.36 -9.78
C GLU A 762 18.10 7.50 -8.25
N TYR A 763 17.35 6.61 -7.60
CA TYR A 763 17.30 6.50 -6.15
C TYR A 763 18.44 5.62 -5.63
N ASN A 764 19.34 6.23 -4.86
CA ASN A 764 20.46 5.56 -4.24
C ASN A 764 20.20 5.39 -2.73
N SER A 765 19.82 4.17 -2.33
CA SER A 765 19.66 3.78 -0.92
C SER A 765 20.95 3.97 -0.14
N ILE A 766 20.85 4.57 1.07
CA ILE A 766 21.99 4.81 1.97
C ILE A 766 21.80 4.21 3.37
N GLN A 767 20.57 3.89 3.77
CA GLN A 767 20.24 3.23 5.03
C GLN A 767 18.86 2.58 4.94
N ASN A 768 18.70 1.41 5.55
CA ASN A 768 17.41 0.80 5.89
C ASN A 768 17.26 0.73 7.41
N VAL A 769 16.04 0.77 7.94
CA VAL A 769 15.73 0.61 9.36
C VAL A 769 14.42 -0.15 9.53
N ILE A 770 14.39 -1.10 10.47
CA ILE A 770 13.15 -1.73 10.94
C ILE A 770 12.66 -0.92 12.14
N LEU A 771 11.37 -0.58 12.13
CA LEU A 771 10.70 0.17 13.17
C LEU A 771 9.89 -0.81 14.04
N PRO A 772 9.98 -0.70 15.37
CA PRO A 772 9.34 -1.63 16.28
C PRO A 772 7.83 -1.48 16.24
N LEU A 773 7.15 -2.56 16.63
CA LEU A 773 5.80 -2.46 17.18
C LEU A 773 5.82 -1.60 18.43
N THR A 774 4.83 -0.72 18.53
CA THR A 774 4.57 0.07 19.74
C THR A 774 3.33 -0.50 20.44
N ASN A 775 2.49 0.33 21.06
CA ASN A 775 1.23 -0.13 21.68
C ASN A 775 -0.01 0.54 21.06
N GLY A 776 0.16 1.22 19.93
CA GLY A 776 -0.91 1.92 19.22
C GLY A 776 -0.41 2.91 18.18
N TRP A 777 -1.27 3.30 17.24
CA TRP A 777 -0.99 4.27 16.15
C TRP A 777 -0.48 5.65 16.58
N GLN A 778 -0.68 6.00 17.86
CA GLN A 778 -0.24 7.26 18.47
C GLN A 778 0.60 7.02 19.74
N ASP A 779 1.07 5.78 19.96
CA ASP A 779 2.06 5.45 20.99
C ASP A 779 3.44 5.39 20.33
N TRP A 780 4.28 6.37 20.66
CA TRP A 780 5.48 6.66 19.88
C TRP A 780 6.75 6.08 20.54
N GLU A 781 7.53 5.32 19.77
CA GLU A 781 8.87 4.86 20.12
C GLU A 781 9.94 5.48 19.21
N SER A 782 11.22 5.25 19.53
CA SER A 782 12.32 5.84 18.78
C SER A 782 13.40 4.83 18.43
N THR A 783 13.62 4.63 17.13
CA THR A 783 14.67 3.75 16.61
C THR A 783 15.80 4.59 16.06
N SER A 784 17.04 4.25 16.44
CA SER A 784 18.26 4.94 15.99
C SER A 784 19.08 4.03 15.09
N LYS A 785 19.53 4.53 13.94
CA LYS A 785 20.53 3.85 13.11
C LYS A 785 21.50 4.84 12.47
N ALA A 786 22.76 4.47 12.38
CA ALA A 786 23.81 5.33 11.83
C ALA A 786 23.77 5.39 10.29
N VAL A 787 24.08 6.55 9.72
CA VAL A 787 24.26 6.78 8.27
C VAL A 787 25.51 7.64 8.03
N ASN A 788 26.22 7.42 6.92
CA ASN A 788 27.28 8.31 6.48
C ASN A 788 26.77 9.31 5.45
N LEU A 789 26.98 10.61 5.70
CA LEU A 789 26.62 11.68 4.78
C LEU A 789 27.85 12.54 4.44
N ILE A 790 27.87 13.05 3.21
CA ILE A 790 28.88 13.98 2.70
C ILE A 790 28.31 15.40 2.77
N GLU A 791 29.13 16.40 3.09
CA GLU A 791 28.75 17.82 3.06
C GLU A 791 28.16 18.20 1.68
N GLY A 792 26.94 18.73 1.66
CA GLY A 792 26.21 18.89 0.40
C GLY A 792 24.79 19.43 0.54
N SER A 793 24.10 19.51 -0.59
CA SER A 793 22.65 19.75 -0.68
C SER A 793 22.10 18.59 -1.50
N TYR A 794 21.01 17.95 -1.05
CA TYR A 794 20.47 16.74 -1.67
C TYR A 794 18.94 16.72 -1.62
N ILE A 795 18.32 15.90 -2.47
CA ILE A 795 16.98 15.38 -2.22
C ILE A 795 17.14 14.05 -1.46
N LEU A 796 16.62 14.01 -0.24
CA LEU A 796 16.50 12.79 0.54
C LEU A 796 15.09 12.23 0.31
N ARG A 797 15.01 10.98 -0.14
CA ARG A 797 13.76 10.23 -0.20
C ARG A 797 13.69 9.27 0.98
N LEU A 798 12.61 9.37 1.75
CA LEU A 798 12.17 8.37 2.70
C LEU A 798 11.15 7.48 1.97
N LYS A 799 11.43 6.19 1.89
CA LYS A 799 10.62 5.20 1.19
C LYS A 799 10.17 4.11 2.15
N VAL A 800 8.90 3.75 2.07
CA VAL A 800 8.30 2.65 2.83
C VAL A 800 8.58 1.33 2.11
N VAL A 801 9.26 0.41 2.81
CA VAL A 801 9.59 -0.93 2.31
C VAL A 801 8.55 -1.94 2.79
N GLU A 802 8.14 -1.82 4.06
CA GLU A 802 7.03 -2.57 4.66
C GLU A 802 6.29 -1.64 5.64
N GLY A 803 5.00 -1.91 5.83
CA GLY A 803 4.11 -1.20 6.74
C GLY A 803 2.91 -2.09 7.12
N PRO A 804 1.83 -1.54 7.68
CA PRO A 804 1.61 -0.10 7.91
C PRO A 804 2.26 0.41 9.21
N PHE A 805 2.68 1.68 9.25
CA PHE A 805 3.15 2.38 10.45
C PHE A 805 2.92 3.90 10.33
N ASN A 806 2.99 4.63 11.43
CA ASN A 806 2.95 6.09 11.48
C ASN A 806 4.35 6.66 11.76
N LEU A 807 4.69 7.80 11.14
CA LEU A 807 5.96 8.50 11.38
C LEU A 807 5.72 9.98 11.72
N ASN A 808 6.18 10.40 12.88
CA ASN A 808 6.07 11.78 13.35
C ASN A 808 7.26 12.61 12.82
N TRP A 809 8.49 12.15 13.08
CA TRP A 809 9.69 12.86 12.67
C TRP A 809 10.90 11.93 12.57
N PHE A 810 11.96 12.43 11.94
CA PHE A 810 13.28 11.82 11.98
C PHE A 810 14.37 12.89 12.19
N SER A 811 15.38 12.59 13.02
CA SER A 811 16.44 13.54 13.42
C SER A 811 17.81 12.99 13.07
N PHE A 812 18.68 13.83 12.52
CA PHE A 812 20.08 13.51 12.27
C PHE A 812 20.96 14.20 13.32
N ASP A 813 21.63 13.41 14.16
CA ASP A 813 22.45 13.91 15.26
C ASP A 813 23.92 13.50 15.11
N ASP A 814 24.83 14.47 15.23
CA ASP A 814 26.30 14.29 15.18
C ASP A 814 26.97 14.35 16.57
N SER A 815 26.18 14.64 17.62
CA SER A 815 26.64 14.84 18.99
C SER A 815 26.41 13.62 19.91
N VAL A 816 25.70 12.61 19.43
CA VAL A 816 25.45 11.32 20.10
C VAL A 816 26.41 10.28 19.52
N SER A 817 26.89 9.35 20.36
CA SER A 817 27.71 8.24 19.84
C SER A 817 26.85 7.37 18.91
N VAL A 818 27.34 7.18 17.69
CA VAL A 818 26.81 6.23 16.69
C VAL A 818 27.23 4.79 16.98
N GLY A 819 27.91 4.54 18.10
CA GLY A 819 28.43 3.24 18.49
C GLY A 819 27.45 2.45 19.35
N ILE A 820 27.19 1.21 18.97
CA ILE A 820 26.30 0.29 19.71
C ILE A 820 26.95 -0.04 21.06
N PRO A 821 26.26 0.18 22.20
CA PRO A 821 26.89 0.14 23.52
C PRO A 821 27.28 -1.29 23.92
N VAL A 822 28.55 -1.48 24.29
CA VAL A 822 29.04 -2.73 24.89
C VAL A 822 29.60 -2.46 26.30
N PRO A 823 29.34 -3.29 27.33
CA PRO A 823 28.65 -4.59 27.30
C PRO A 823 27.18 -4.51 26.87
N GLY A 824 26.74 -5.47 26.05
CA GLY A 824 25.46 -5.42 25.36
C GLY A 824 25.38 -6.41 24.20
N TYR A 825 24.23 -6.43 23.52
CA TYR A 825 24.04 -7.14 22.25
C TYR A 825 24.37 -6.23 21.07
N LEU A 826 24.78 -6.87 19.99
CA LEU A 826 25.04 -6.30 18.67
C LEU A 826 24.32 -7.21 17.68
N GLU A 827 23.16 -6.76 17.19
CA GLU A 827 22.42 -7.49 16.15
C GLU A 827 23.24 -7.54 14.86
N ALA A 828 23.10 -8.60 14.07
CA ALA A 828 23.96 -8.80 12.91
C ALA A 828 23.68 -7.78 11.80
N GLU A 829 22.42 -7.38 11.63
CA GLU A 829 21.92 -6.40 10.64
C GLU A 829 22.29 -4.92 10.94
N ASP A 830 22.84 -4.63 12.12
CA ASP A 830 23.22 -3.28 12.56
C ASP A 830 24.57 -2.79 12.01
N TYR A 831 25.06 -3.40 10.92
CA TYR A 831 26.30 -2.98 10.28
C TYR A 831 26.17 -1.59 9.63
N ILE A 832 27.27 -0.83 9.64
CA ILE A 832 27.41 0.44 8.91
C ILE A 832 27.96 0.26 7.49
N PHE A 833 28.50 -0.93 7.18
CA PHE A 833 28.99 -1.31 5.86
C PHE A 833 29.05 -2.84 5.75
N GLN A 834 28.74 -3.39 4.58
CA GLN A 834 28.89 -4.82 4.28
C GLN A 834 29.56 -5.04 2.92
N SER A 835 30.17 -6.22 2.75
CA SER A 835 30.57 -6.74 1.45
C SER A 835 30.22 -8.22 1.34
N GLY A 836 29.39 -8.56 0.35
CA GLY A 836 29.02 -9.93 -0.04
C GLY A 836 27.82 -10.53 0.69
N THR A 837 27.38 -9.93 1.79
CA THR A 837 26.34 -10.50 2.65
C THR A 837 24.91 -10.16 2.20
N SER A 838 23.93 -10.92 2.66
CA SER A 838 22.49 -10.60 2.55
C SER A 838 21.77 -10.80 3.89
N LEU A 839 20.61 -10.17 4.04
CA LEU A 839 19.73 -10.31 5.20
C LEU A 839 18.52 -11.19 4.85
N GLU A 840 18.03 -11.95 5.83
CA GLU A 840 16.76 -12.67 5.79
C GLU A 840 16.08 -12.61 7.16
N MET A 841 14.78 -12.93 7.24
CA MET A 841 14.07 -12.98 8.52
C MET A 841 14.54 -14.16 9.36
N THR A 842 14.73 -13.94 10.67
CA THR A 842 15.16 -14.98 11.60
C THR A 842 13.96 -15.66 12.27
N GLU A 843 14.03 -16.99 12.44
CA GLU A 843 13.08 -17.77 13.26
C GLU A 843 13.56 -17.89 14.73
N ASP A 844 14.59 -17.15 15.14
CA ASP A 844 15.14 -17.19 16.51
C ASP A 844 14.22 -16.50 17.54
N GLU A 845 14.43 -16.81 18.82
CA GLU A 845 13.75 -16.13 19.93
C GLU A 845 14.14 -14.64 19.96
N GLY A 846 13.20 -13.77 19.58
CA GLY A 846 13.37 -12.31 19.50
C GLY A 846 12.86 -11.70 18.20
N GLY A 847 12.77 -12.50 17.12
CA GLY A 847 12.50 -11.96 15.78
C GLY A 847 13.67 -11.13 15.24
N GLY A 848 13.40 -10.27 14.25
CA GLY A 848 14.42 -9.46 13.57
C GLY A 848 14.91 -10.11 12.27
N GLN A 849 16.13 -9.76 11.85
CA GLN A 849 16.80 -10.34 10.70
C GLN A 849 18.07 -11.09 11.12
N ASN A 850 18.60 -11.91 10.23
CA ASN A 850 19.93 -12.47 10.38
C ASN A 850 20.76 -12.20 9.13
N ILE A 851 22.09 -12.13 9.29
CA ILE A 851 22.99 -12.26 8.15
C ILE A 851 22.95 -13.70 7.66
N GLY A 852 22.77 -13.89 6.36
CA GLY A 852 22.81 -15.17 5.66
C GLY A 852 23.55 -15.07 4.33
N TYR A 853 23.46 -16.13 3.53
CA TYR A 853 24.07 -16.24 2.18
C TYR A 853 25.59 -16.02 2.13
N LEU A 854 26.29 -16.27 3.23
CA LEU A 854 27.71 -15.95 3.41
C LEU A 854 28.66 -16.78 2.52
N ASP A 855 29.56 -16.08 1.83
CA ASP A 855 30.72 -16.61 1.12
C ASP A 855 32.04 -16.31 1.88
N SER A 856 33.09 -17.08 1.56
CA SER A 856 34.41 -16.85 2.18
C SER A 856 35.05 -15.56 1.67
N ALA A 857 35.50 -14.72 2.61
CA ALA A 857 35.99 -13.34 2.47
C ALA A 857 34.93 -12.23 2.48
N ASP A 858 33.65 -12.56 2.71
CA ASP A 858 32.62 -11.59 3.04
C ASP A 858 32.88 -10.93 4.41
N TYR A 859 32.33 -9.74 4.62
CA TYR A 859 32.46 -9.04 5.89
C TYR A 859 31.37 -8.00 6.15
N VAL A 860 31.25 -7.67 7.44
CA VAL A 860 30.41 -6.58 7.96
C VAL A 860 31.19 -5.74 8.97
N ASP A 861 31.01 -4.42 8.90
CA ASP A 861 31.67 -3.43 9.75
C ASP A 861 30.65 -2.74 10.67
N TYR A 862 31.01 -2.58 11.94
CA TYR A 862 30.19 -1.92 12.96
C TYR A 862 30.98 -0.82 13.67
N ILE A 863 30.25 0.12 14.29
CA ILE A 863 30.79 0.97 15.33
C ILE A 863 30.20 0.48 16.66
N ILE A 864 31.05 0.15 17.62
CA ILE A 864 30.64 -0.16 19.00
C ILE A 864 31.10 0.97 19.94
N ASN A 865 30.27 1.35 20.91
CA ASN A 865 30.66 2.23 22.01
C ASN A 865 31.09 1.36 23.18
N VAL A 866 32.41 1.22 23.39
CA VAL A 866 32.93 0.47 24.54
C VAL A 866 32.71 1.33 25.78
N THR A 867 31.70 1.01 26.58
CA THR A 867 31.30 1.82 27.74
C THR A 867 32.26 1.68 28.91
N GLU A 868 32.92 0.52 29.07
CA GLU A 868 33.91 0.23 30.12
C GLU A 868 35.18 -0.41 29.52
N GLU A 869 36.36 0.01 29.98
CA GLU A 869 37.63 -0.58 29.54
C GLU A 869 37.89 -1.90 30.25
N GLY A 870 38.18 -2.97 29.52
CA GLY A 870 38.43 -4.27 30.12
C GLY A 870 38.57 -5.42 29.14
N PHE A 871 38.59 -6.64 29.66
CA PHE A 871 38.47 -7.86 28.86
C PHE A 871 37.01 -8.24 28.71
N TYR A 872 36.64 -8.70 27.53
CA TYR A 872 35.29 -9.09 27.19
C TYR A 872 35.19 -10.59 26.87
N ASP A 873 34.15 -11.21 27.41
CA ASP A 873 33.56 -12.43 26.90
C ASP A 873 32.71 -12.06 25.68
N ILE A 874 32.88 -12.81 24.58
CA ILE A 874 32.14 -12.59 23.35
C ILE A 874 31.43 -13.89 22.98
N SER A 875 30.13 -13.81 22.73
CA SER A 875 29.29 -14.92 22.31
C SER A 875 28.66 -14.65 20.95
N TYR A 876 28.50 -15.67 20.13
CA TYR A 876 27.94 -15.57 18.77
C TYR A 876 26.73 -16.49 18.65
N ARG A 877 25.60 -15.97 18.14
CA ARG A 877 24.37 -16.72 17.89
C ARG A 877 24.28 -17.08 16.41
N VAL A 878 24.42 -18.36 16.09
CA VAL A 878 24.56 -18.85 14.71
C VAL A 878 23.71 -20.09 14.43
N ALA A 879 23.31 -20.26 13.17
CA ALA A 879 22.65 -21.45 12.64
C ALA A 879 23.37 -21.93 11.37
N SER A 880 23.34 -23.24 11.07
CA SER A 880 24.07 -23.83 9.94
C SER A 880 23.58 -25.26 9.71
N ASP A 881 23.28 -25.61 8.46
CA ASP A 881 22.86 -26.98 8.10
C ASP A 881 23.95 -28.02 8.42
N GLY A 882 23.53 -29.10 9.10
CA GLY A 882 24.37 -30.22 9.49
C GLY A 882 24.51 -31.31 8.42
N SER A 883 23.96 -31.14 7.21
CA SER A 883 24.09 -32.08 6.09
C SER A 883 25.54 -32.30 5.66
N GLN A 884 25.82 -33.40 4.94
CA GLN A 884 27.21 -33.81 4.64
C GLN A 884 28.02 -32.79 3.85
N ASP A 885 27.36 -31.91 3.09
CA ASP A 885 28.01 -30.87 2.29
C ASP A 885 28.45 -29.66 3.14
N TYR A 886 27.84 -29.44 4.31
CA TYR A 886 28.08 -28.28 5.20
C TYR A 886 28.51 -28.63 6.64
N ALA A 887 28.65 -29.92 6.96
CA ALA A 887 28.83 -30.53 8.30
C ALA A 887 30.00 -30.03 9.19
N ASN A 888 30.75 -29.00 8.80
CA ASN A 888 31.92 -28.50 9.53
C ASN A 888 31.74 -27.10 10.14
N GLY A 889 30.60 -26.41 9.95
CA GLY A 889 30.30 -25.09 10.53
C GLY A 889 31.24 -23.96 10.08
N GLY A 890 31.10 -22.79 10.71
CA GLY A 890 31.73 -21.54 10.30
C GLY A 890 32.98 -21.12 11.08
N VAL A 891 33.69 -20.12 10.55
CA VAL A 891 34.82 -19.43 11.20
C VAL A 891 34.73 -17.92 10.97
N ILE A 892 34.80 -17.16 12.06
CA ILE A 892 34.74 -15.68 12.07
C ILE A 892 36.05 -15.14 12.65
N GLU A 893 36.64 -14.13 12.00
CA GLU A 893 37.64 -13.27 12.61
C GLU A 893 37.00 -11.96 13.06
N LEU A 894 37.12 -11.62 14.34
CA LEU A 894 36.81 -10.29 14.83
C LEU A 894 38.06 -9.43 14.65
N GLN A 895 37.94 -8.33 13.92
CA GLN A 895 39.06 -7.43 13.59
C GLN A 895 38.77 -6.00 14.09
N LYS A 896 39.78 -5.31 14.63
CA LYS A 896 39.76 -3.87 14.90
C LYS A 896 40.17 -3.13 13.64
N LEU A 897 39.31 -2.23 13.17
CA LEU A 897 39.61 -1.35 12.04
C LEU A 897 40.32 -0.09 12.53
N ASN A 898 41.26 0.41 11.72
CA ASN A 898 42.01 1.62 11.98
C ASN A 898 42.07 2.43 10.67
N ASP A 899 41.72 3.72 10.69
CA ASP A 899 41.49 4.54 9.48
C ASP A 899 42.71 4.76 8.56
N SER A 900 43.87 4.15 8.84
CA SER A 900 45.08 4.22 8.01
C SER A 900 46.02 3.01 8.15
N LEU A 901 45.56 1.89 8.73
CA LEU A 901 46.35 0.67 8.93
C LEU A 901 45.52 -0.57 8.56
N PRO A 902 46.16 -1.70 8.16
CA PRO A 902 45.43 -2.94 7.93
C PRO A 902 44.65 -3.39 9.18
N PRO A 903 43.51 -4.10 9.03
CA PRO A 903 42.73 -4.61 10.15
C PRO A 903 43.58 -5.46 11.10
N GLN A 904 43.42 -5.24 12.40
CA GLN A 904 44.08 -6.02 13.44
C GLN A 904 43.13 -7.13 13.91
N ILE A 905 43.48 -8.40 13.70
CA ILE A 905 42.70 -9.53 14.25
C ILE A 905 42.76 -9.46 15.79
N LEU A 906 41.59 -9.40 16.42
CA LEU A 906 41.41 -9.44 17.87
C LEU A 906 41.26 -10.88 18.38
N HIS A 907 40.44 -11.69 17.70
CA HIS A 907 40.45 -13.16 17.84
C HIS A 907 39.90 -13.85 16.59
N THR A 908 40.08 -15.17 16.52
CA THR A 908 39.47 -16.05 15.52
C THR A 908 38.65 -17.10 16.26
N VAL A 909 37.38 -17.26 15.88
CA VAL A 909 36.45 -18.22 16.49
C VAL A 909 35.95 -19.22 15.45
N SER A 910 35.76 -20.47 15.87
CA SER A 910 35.23 -21.54 15.03
C SER A 910 34.14 -22.30 15.79
N PHE A 911 33.03 -22.59 15.14
CA PHE A 911 31.92 -23.35 15.71
C PHE A 911 31.53 -24.51 14.79
N PRO A 912 31.02 -25.63 15.35
CA PRO A 912 30.46 -26.72 14.55
C PRO A 912 29.17 -26.27 13.84
N ALA A 913 28.75 -27.03 12.82
CA ALA A 913 27.42 -26.87 12.23
C ALA A 913 26.33 -27.08 13.30
N THR A 914 25.16 -26.46 13.10
CA THR A 914 24.01 -26.71 13.96
C THR A 914 23.22 -27.89 13.38
N SER A 915 21.90 -27.81 13.27
CA SER A 915 21.06 -28.90 12.75
C SER A 915 20.09 -28.45 11.64
N GLY A 916 20.24 -27.21 11.17
CA GLY A 916 19.38 -26.54 10.20
C GLY A 916 19.74 -25.06 10.04
N TRP A 917 19.24 -24.41 8.99
CA TRP A 917 19.51 -22.99 8.67
C TRP A 917 18.93 -21.99 9.67
N GLN A 918 17.90 -22.39 10.41
CA GLN A 918 17.24 -21.63 11.47
C GLN A 918 17.34 -22.37 12.84
N ASP A 919 18.20 -23.39 12.94
CA ASP A 919 18.48 -24.10 14.20
C ASP A 919 19.54 -23.33 15.02
N TRP A 920 19.11 -22.26 15.67
CA TRP A 920 19.99 -21.29 16.33
C TRP A 920 20.68 -21.83 17.59
N LYS A 921 22.01 -21.65 17.67
CA LYS A 921 22.84 -22.03 18.83
C LYS A 921 23.82 -20.90 19.18
N THR A 922 23.97 -20.66 20.49
CA THR A 922 24.91 -19.67 21.02
C THR A 922 26.23 -20.34 21.37
N PHE A 923 27.33 -19.88 20.78
CA PHE A 923 28.69 -20.32 21.11
C PHE A 923 29.42 -19.22 21.88
N SER A 924 30.09 -19.61 22.96
CA SER A 924 30.74 -18.72 23.94
C SER A 924 32.03 -19.35 24.48
N ASN A 925 32.62 -18.78 25.53
CA ASN A 925 33.86 -19.25 26.17
C ASN A 925 35.11 -19.18 25.28
N PHE A 926 35.13 -18.26 24.31
CA PHE A 926 36.31 -18.00 23.49
C PHE A 926 37.42 -17.25 24.27
N ALA A 927 38.55 -17.02 23.59
CA ALA A 927 39.62 -16.18 24.10
C ALA A 927 39.09 -14.76 24.37
N LYS A 928 39.37 -14.24 25.57
CA LYS A 928 38.90 -12.92 26.03
C LYS A 928 39.56 -11.83 25.22
N VAL A 929 38.77 -10.88 24.72
CA VAL A 929 39.27 -9.76 23.91
C VAL A 929 39.37 -8.53 24.78
N TYR A 930 40.54 -7.89 24.83
CA TYR A 930 40.70 -6.61 25.51
C TYR A 930 40.16 -5.47 24.65
N MET A 931 39.30 -4.62 25.23
CA MET A 931 38.72 -3.45 24.56
C MET A 931 38.95 -2.18 25.38
N GLU A 932 39.34 -1.12 24.68
CA GLU A 932 39.55 0.22 25.23
C GLU A 932 38.27 1.03 25.16
N LYS A 933 37.97 1.83 26.20
CA LYS A 933 36.76 2.67 26.28
C LYS A 933 36.62 3.65 25.09
N GLY A 934 35.37 3.88 24.69
CA GLY A 934 34.93 4.80 23.63
C GLY A 934 34.60 4.09 22.32
N ASP A 935 34.32 4.87 21.27
CA ASP A 935 33.88 4.34 19.98
C ASP A 935 35.00 3.57 19.28
N ARG A 936 34.69 2.36 18.78
CA ARG A 936 35.63 1.49 18.09
C ARG A 936 34.96 0.92 16.84
N LYS A 937 35.65 1.03 15.70
CA LYS A 937 35.26 0.34 14.46
C LYS A 937 35.74 -1.11 14.52
N ILE A 938 34.82 -2.05 14.38
CA ILE A 938 35.10 -3.49 14.33
C ILE A 938 34.60 -4.08 13.01
N ARG A 939 35.20 -5.19 12.60
CA ARG A 939 34.80 -5.99 11.45
C ARG A 939 34.62 -7.45 11.86
N LEU A 940 33.58 -8.10 11.35
CA LEU A 940 33.50 -9.54 11.27
C LEU A 940 33.94 -9.95 9.87
N PHE A 941 35.01 -10.74 9.78
CA PHE A 941 35.51 -11.24 8.50
C PHE A 941 35.27 -12.76 8.44
N PHE A 942 34.46 -13.18 7.47
CA PHE A 942 33.99 -14.56 7.36
C PHE A 942 35.00 -15.40 6.57
N THR A 943 35.81 -16.19 7.27
CA THR A 943 36.90 -16.98 6.65
C THR A 943 36.46 -18.37 6.22
N LYS A 944 35.34 -18.86 6.76
CA LYS A 944 34.75 -20.14 6.40
C LYS A 944 33.24 -20.10 6.61
N THR A 945 32.52 -20.47 5.56
CA THR A 945 31.07 -20.41 5.42
C THR A 945 30.58 -21.78 4.88
N PRO A 946 29.27 -22.06 4.72
CA PRO A 946 28.09 -21.24 5.02
C PRO A 946 27.45 -21.49 6.40
N PHE A 947 26.96 -20.41 6.99
CA PHE A 947 26.20 -20.34 8.24
C PHE A 947 25.45 -19.00 8.28
N ASN A 948 24.47 -18.88 9.15
CA ASN A 948 23.74 -17.65 9.44
C ASN A 948 24.15 -17.09 10.81
N LEU A 949 24.19 -15.76 10.95
CA LEU A 949 24.54 -15.04 12.19
C LEU A 949 23.38 -14.12 12.59
N ASN A 950 22.85 -14.31 13.80
CA ASN A 950 21.76 -13.50 14.35
C ASN A 950 22.32 -12.31 15.15
N TRP A 951 23.16 -12.60 16.15
CA TRP A 951 23.75 -11.55 17.00
C TRP A 951 25.09 -11.92 17.63
N ILE A 952 25.75 -10.90 18.16
CA ILE A 952 26.94 -10.99 19.01
C ILE A 952 26.63 -10.37 20.36
N SER A 953 26.99 -11.06 21.45
CA SER A 953 26.90 -10.49 22.80
C SER A 953 28.29 -10.24 23.36
N PHE A 954 28.48 -9.07 23.97
CA PHE A 954 29.69 -8.63 24.64
C PHE A 954 29.43 -8.51 26.14
N GLU A 955 30.05 -9.36 26.96
CA GLU A 955 29.96 -9.33 28.42
C GLU A 955 31.31 -8.91 29.03
N LEU A 956 31.32 -8.01 30.03
CA LEU A 956 32.56 -7.63 30.71
C LEU A 956 33.05 -8.77 31.61
N TYR A 957 34.29 -9.21 31.41
CA TYR A 957 34.90 -10.29 32.21
C TYR A 957 35.49 -9.75 33.52
N ASP A 958 34.99 -10.24 34.65
CA ASP A 958 35.34 -9.78 36.01
C ASP A 958 36.39 -10.65 36.75
N GLY A 959 36.90 -11.70 36.11
CA GLY A 959 37.83 -12.68 36.70
C GLY A 959 39.32 -12.33 36.64
N GLU A 960 40.14 -12.96 37.51
CA GLU A 960 41.61 -12.79 37.49
C GLU A 960 42.28 -13.58 36.34
N ILE A 961 42.96 -12.86 35.43
CA ILE A 961 43.66 -13.45 34.29
C ILE A 961 45.00 -14.07 34.72
N LEU A 962 45.12 -15.40 34.59
CA LEU A 962 46.25 -16.19 35.07
C LEU A 962 47.41 -16.39 34.08
N GLY A 963 47.38 -15.78 32.89
CA GLY A 963 48.53 -15.81 32.00
C GLY A 963 48.38 -15.10 30.64
N VAL A 964 49.48 -14.52 30.18
CA VAL A 964 49.72 -14.09 28.79
C VAL A 964 51.13 -14.58 28.42
N GLU A 965 51.25 -15.39 27.36
CA GLU A 965 52.55 -15.73 26.76
C GLU A 965 52.70 -14.99 25.43
N ASN A 966 53.37 -13.83 25.49
CA ASN A 966 53.83 -13.12 24.30
C ASN A 966 55.19 -13.72 23.86
N GLU A 967 55.22 -14.42 22.72
CA GLU A 967 56.42 -15.11 22.24
C GLU A 967 57.53 -14.15 21.75
N GLU A 968 57.19 -12.91 21.36
CA GLU A 968 58.17 -11.93 20.87
C GLU A 968 59.03 -11.35 22.00
N ILE A 969 58.55 -11.39 23.26
CA ILE A 969 59.20 -10.73 24.39
C ILE A 969 59.95 -11.74 25.29
N SER A 970 61.22 -11.97 24.97
CA SER A 970 62.07 -12.94 25.69
C SER A 970 62.57 -12.47 27.06
N PHE A 971 61.97 -13.00 28.14
CA PHE A 971 62.47 -12.90 29.51
C PHE A 971 63.17 -14.18 29.98
N VAL A 972 64.46 -14.08 30.31
CA VAL A 972 65.30 -15.19 30.79
C VAL A 972 65.46 -15.11 32.32
N VAL A 973 65.00 -16.14 33.03
CA VAL A 973 65.10 -16.23 34.50
C VAL A 973 66.10 -17.32 34.91
N TYR A 974 67.13 -16.96 35.68
CA TYR A 974 68.21 -17.89 36.05
C TYR A 974 68.89 -17.54 37.40
N PRO A 975 69.45 -18.52 38.15
CA PRO A 975 69.31 -19.96 37.93
C PRO A 975 67.86 -20.41 38.17
N ASN A 976 67.40 -21.35 37.36
CA ASN A 976 66.09 -22.00 37.47
C ASN A 976 66.35 -23.51 37.22
N PRO A 977 66.32 -24.38 38.25
CA PRO A 977 65.84 -24.14 39.61
C PRO A 977 66.70 -23.18 40.44
N ALA A 978 66.03 -22.39 41.27
CA ALA A 978 66.60 -21.32 42.08
C ALA A 978 66.78 -21.74 43.56
N LYS A 979 67.86 -21.28 44.21
CA LYS A 979 68.16 -21.65 45.62
C LYS A 979 68.01 -20.51 46.63
N LYS A 980 68.49 -19.32 46.27
CA LYS A 980 68.60 -18.15 47.18
C LYS A 980 68.22 -16.82 46.52
N PHE A 981 68.42 -16.73 45.22
CA PHE A 981 68.06 -15.58 44.38
C PHE A 981 67.69 -16.08 42.97
N ILE A 982 66.98 -15.23 42.22
CA ILE A 982 66.87 -15.29 40.77
C ILE A 982 67.42 -14.01 40.14
N LYS A 983 67.90 -14.14 38.91
CA LYS A 983 68.19 -13.03 37.99
C LYS A 983 67.20 -13.07 36.84
N ILE A 984 66.70 -11.91 36.45
CA ILE A 984 65.77 -11.75 35.33
C ILE A 984 66.47 -10.87 34.30
N LYS A 985 66.62 -11.37 33.08
CA LYS A 985 67.21 -10.61 31.97
C LYS A 985 66.27 -10.54 30.79
N SER A 986 66.20 -9.37 30.16
CA SER A 986 65.60 -9.20 28.84
C SER A 986 66.31 -8.09 28.08
N SER A 987 66.28 -8.17 26.75
CA SER A 987 66.62 -7.08 25.84
C SER A 987 65.43 -6.16 25.54
N TYR A 988 64.25 -6.47 26.06
CA TYR A 988 63.09 -5.58 26.03
C TYR A 988 63.42 -4.25 26.70
N ILE A 989 63.03 -3.15 26.05
CA ILE A 989 63.15 -1.79 26.54
C ILE A 989 61.73 -1.38 26.95
N PRO A 990 61.46 -1.16 28.25
CA PRO A 990 60.14 -0.72 28.69
C PRO A 990 59.74 0.61 28.06
N GLU A 991 58.45 0.87 27.95
CA GLU A 991 57.92 2.21 27.67
C GLU A 991 57.65 2.98 28.97
N LYS A 992 57.19 2.28 30.02
CA LYS A 992 56.78 2.84 31.32
C LYS A 992 57.63 2.22 32.45
N ASN A 993 57.16 2.33 33.70
CA ASN A 993 57.80 1.68 34.83
C ASN A 993 57.54 0.17 34.80
N ILE A 994 58.60 -0.63 34.92
CA ILE A 994 58.50 -2.09 34.89
C ILE A 994 58.26 -2.66 36.30
N THR A 995 57.24 -3.50 36.46
CA THR A 995 56.91 -4.17 37.74
C THR A 995 57.10 -5.68 37.65
N PHE A 996 57.92 -6.22 38.54
CA PHE A 996 58.09 -7.66 38.75
C PHE A 996 57.28 -8.11 39.97
N LYS A 997 56.38 -9.08 39.79
CA LYS A 997 55.67 -9.76 40.89
C LYS A 997 56.05 -11.23 40.91
N LEU A 998 56.44 -11.76 42.07
CA LEU A 998 56.48 -13.22 42.30
C LEU A 998 55.22 -13.61 43.06
N ILE A 999 54.58 -14.67 42.59
CA ILE A 999 53.27 -15.14 43.03
C ILE A 999 53.36 -16.65 43.26
N ASP A 1000 52.77 -17.19 44.33
CA ASP A 1000 52.64 -18.65 44.46
C ASP A 1000 51.49 -19.20 43.59
N ILE A 1001 51.38 -20.53 43.50
CA ILE A 1001 50.34 -21.22 42.73
C ILE A 1001 48.90 -20.94 43.22
N SER A 1002 48.72 -20.24 44.35
CA SER A 1002 47.41 -19.83 44.86
C SER A 1002 47.06 -18.36 44.57
N GLY A 1003 47.84 -17.68 43.72
CA GLY A 1003 47.64 -16.27 43.36
C GLY A 1003 48.19 -15.27 44.37
N LYS A 1004 48.78 -15.72 45.49
CA LYS A 1004 49.28 -14.83 46.53
C LYS A 1004 50.64 -14.23 46.14
N VAL A 1005 50.70 -12.90 46.12
CA VAL A 1005 51.93 -12.14 45.86
C VAL A 1005 52.94 -12.34 47.00
N LEU A 1006 54.06 -13.00 46.69
CA LEU A 1006 55.19 -13.25 47.59
C LEU A 1006 56.21 -12.11 47.56
N PHE A 1007 56.31 -11.40 46.43
CA PHE A 1007 57.25 -10.30 46.21
C PHE A 1007 56.70 -9.35 45.14
N ARG A 1008 56.91 -8.04 45.32
CA ARG A 1008 56.70 -7.01 44.29
C ARG A 1008 57.90 -6.06 44.29
N ARG A 1009 58.40 -5.72 43.10
CA ARG A 1009 59.33 -4.60 42.88
C ARG A 1009 58.93 -3.87 41.61
N GLU A 1010 58.83 -2.55 41.72
CA GLU A 1010 58.72 -1.65 40.58
C GLU A 1010 60.09 -1.00 40.31
N LYS A 1011 60.37 -0.67 39.05
CA LYS A 1011 61.56 0.03 38.60
C LYS A 1011 61.20 1.07 37.56
N PHE A 1012 61.92 2.18 37.59
CA PHE A 1012 61.90 3.17 36.51
C PHE A 1012 62.53 2.60 35.25
N ASN A 1013 62.10 3.11 34.10
CA ASN A 1013 62.52 2.65 32.79
C ASN A 1013 64.06 2.62 32.64
N GLU A 1014 64.62 1.45 32.31
CA GLU A 1014 66.04 1.19 32.12
C GLU A 1014 66.25 0.53 30.75
N ASN A 1015 67.22 1.02 29.96
CA ASN A 1015 67.52 0.53 28.59
C ASN A 1015 67.86 -0.98 28.48
N GLN A 1016 68.02 -1.70 29.60
CA GLN A 1016 68.17 -3.15 29.62
C GLN A 1016 67.75 -3.72 30.98
N ILE A 1017 66.89 -4.73 30.96
CA ILE A 1017 66.42 -5.38 32.18
C ILE A 1017 67.46 -6.41 32.66
N ASN A 1018 67.95 -6.24 33.89
CA ASN A 1018 68.92 -7.14 34.53
C ASN A 1018 68.69 -7.20 36.05
N GLU A 1019 67.51 -7.68 36.45
CA GLU A 1019 67.09 -7.68 37.85
C GLU A 1019 67.68 -8.81 38.69
N HIS A 1020 67.77 -8.57 40.00
CA HIS A 1020 68.20 -9.54 41.01
C HIS A 1020 67.24 -9.53 42.20
N ILE A 1021 66.52 -10.64 42.38
CA ILE A 1021 65.51 -10.82 43.43
C ILE A 1021 65.97 -11.92 44.39
N SER A 1022 66.06 -11.60 45.69
CA SER A 1022 66.33 -12.60 46.71
C SER A 1022 65.05 -13.36 47.04
N ILE A 1023 65.11 -14.69 46.96
CA ILE A 1023 64.01 -15.62 47.28
C ILE A 1023 64.32 -16.44 48.53
N SER A 1024 65.30 -16.03 49.33
CA SER A 1024 65.80 -16.79 50.48
C SER A 1024 64.72 -17.08 51.53
N ASN A 1025 63.67 -16.25 51.61
CA ASN A 1025 62.54 -16.40 52.53
C ASN A 1025 61.30 -17.09 51.91
N VAL A 1026 61.35 -17.46 50.62
CA VAL A 1026 60.25 -18.18 49.94
C VAL A 1026 60.43 -19.69 50.16
N ASN A 1027 59.35 -20.46 50.34
CA ASN A 1027 59.44 -21.91 50.52
C ASN A 1027 59.88 -22.63 49.22
N PRO A 1028 60.41 -23.87 49.28
CA PRO A 1028 60.67 -24.67 48.10
C PRO A 1028 59.33 -25.06 47.45
N ASP A 1029 59.02 -24.43 46.32
CA ASP A 1029 57.78 -24.64 45.56
C ASP A 1029 57.96 -24.14 44.11
N LEU A 1030 56.97 -24.38 43.26
CA LEU A 1030 56.79 -23.66 41.99
C LEU A 1030 56.19 -22.28 42.27
N ILE A 1031 56.80 -21.23 41.73
CA ILE A 1031 56.25 -19.87 41.77
C ILE A 1031 56.21 -19.27 40.38
N ILE A 1032 55.34 -18.29 40.19
CA ILE A 1032 55.13 -17.59 38.92
C ILE A 1032 55.69 -16.17 39.02
N LEU A 1033 56.49 -15.77 38.04
CA LEU A 1033 56.94 -14.40 37.84
C LEU A 1033 56.00 -13.73 36.81
N HIS A 1034 55.30 -12.67 37.22
CA HIS A 1034 54.66 -11.73 36.30
C HIS A 1034 55.57 -10.51 36.10
N VAL A 1035 55.62 -10.02 34.86
CA VAL A 1035 56.31 -8.79 34.47
C VAL A 1035 55.30 -7.87 33.80
N TYR A 1036 55.17 -6.64 34.31
CA TYR A 1036 54.26 -5.63 33.79
C TYR A 1036 55.02 -4.42 33.28
N ASP A 1037 54.57 -3.81 32.18
CA ASP A 1037 55.01 -2.48 31.75
C ASP A 1037 53.88 -1.46 32.01
N GLY A 1038 54.10 -0.60 33.01
CA GLY A 1038 53.00 0.13 33.64
C GLY A 1038 51.97 -0.83 34.26
N ASN A 1039 50.77 -0.87 33.69
CA ASN A 1039 49.68 -1.76 34.10
C ASN A 1039 49.54 -3.01 33.20
N GLU A 1040 50.19 -3.05 32.03
CA GLU A 1040 50.05 -4.12 31.04
C GLU A 1040 50.86 -5.36 31.42
N LEU A 1041 50.28 -6.56 31.39
CA LEU A 1041 50.99 -7.82 31.68
C LEU A 1041 51.74 -8.32 30.44
N ILE A 1042 53.01 -7.96 30.32
CA ILE A 1042 53.82 -8.26 29.12
C ILE A 1042 54.50 -9.64 29.14
N ALA A 1043 54.70 -10.26 30.30
CA ALA A 1043 55.28 -11.61 30.37
C ALA A 1043 54.97 -12.38 31.66
N VAL A 1044 54.82 -13.70 31.51
CA VAL A 1044 54.73 -14.67 32.61
C VAL A 1044 55.83 -15.73 32.49
N LYS A 1045 56.50 -16.08 33.60
CA LYS A 1045 57.55 -17.13 33.63
C LYS A 1045 57.49 -17.99 34.90
N LYS A 1046 57.61 -19.31 34.72
CA LYS A 1046 57.64 -20.31 35.80
C LYS A 1046 59.04 -20.40 36.43
N VAL A 1047 59.11 -20.33 37.76
CA VAL A 1047 60.37 -20.40 38.53
C VAL A 1047 60.26 -21.48 39.60
N LEU A 1048 61.10 -22.50 39.53
CA LEU A 1048 61.13 -23.59 40.49
C LEU A 1048 62.15 -23.31 41.61
N ILE A 1049 61.73 -23.36 42.88
CA ILE A 1049 62.62 -23.15 44.02
C ILE A 1049 63.03 -24.50 44.63
N ASN A 1050 64.33 -24.77 44.65
CA ASN A 1050 64.90 -26.02 45.15
C ASN A 1050 66.10 -25.73 46.07
N LYS A 1051 65.82 -25.49 47.36
CA LYS A 1051 66.79 -24.98 48.36
C LYS A 1051 67.95 -25.94 48.62
#